data_AF-A0A9X7W0D2-F1
#
_entry.id   AF-A0A9X7W0D2-F1
#
_cell.length_a   1.000
_cell.length_b   1.000
_cell.length_c   1.000
_cell.angle_alpha   90.00
_cell.angle_beta   90.00
_cell.angle_gamma   90.00
#
_symmetry.space_group_name_H-M   'P 1'
#
loop_
_entity.id
_entity.type
_entity.pdbx_description
1 polymer ?
#
loop_
_entity_poly.entity_id
_entity_poly.type
_entity_poly.pdbx_seq_one_letter_code
_entity_poly.pdbx_strand_id
1 'polypeptide(L)'
;MEVTSTFLPTLRISPPGIRALSASIDIDFYKKTLEMNDDMPQSQAKRNLMWVRIALSTALASAVVATGALGIGPSQGRVVAYAATVNPTTRHGTSQRTVNPATGHASHGTVNPATTITDYRNGPLDVNQQLWRKVPYFVSHNTTFFGIWYLQQMLKEQGIASQWTGHSLLVQNLPTVSSSATVSVNGQALPVSGTVSVAGTTYVDAGSVFHALGGSSTYDASHNTLSISYSPPSYSPPKGGASTRSVTNQVLHTQPTITKGGLTPTSSPVVSEERTLPKGTAAVFVSGSMWNQVPVVVYGNTTFFGVWYLQQILRQHGITANWNGQALSVSNMPKLVSNTQVQIGQTSLWTSVIQYNGHTLIPVTLLQSLGISVSGKSSKVDLSTGSETLTVHGLLESAANQGVPGLVAIQDGGGTVQVLNAGSNGSFSGQTPSSGSTIIGVRTTSQGWIGEAIPITSTNADTLKPVANQAMVTIHGKVQFPAGKSYSVVQISVRNVITHAHYYANVATDGTFSLTVPVGAYEAFALMTQSDAVFILQPFLASPSNTSITVKAPALAATKQVTSAHAIVETSDSSVTPAELQSVDNIFEHVYQETVSSEGIVPTQKMDIHLYGSTNSYQQHYLNEGYSKSESQQIAELSVASEEGQNTINILMPTFVTIDGLNILAHEFTHALTAEVSQKIPSWANEGGAWTQGINAEVDHSPSSMLKQGIQWNEWVDIVAHQQNHTLLPLGGASTLSGNYNIEAQDYFAVTQLVNKFGWSKFMQYVRSIDHDPNAFADTFGESFSTFSQQVTGVLAKDAARSPGTFTVTLRTLPNGPQTIYFINSSGQKFLVNGLEGNQTYTFSCNADGTVTAPIGLTVTSVTDVPVAVQGDWFIGSGGDSTQNRQEFDIANEFGLPFVDQVILYGKNGNVEHVYPATAIPNGIQLVSITAG
;
A
#
# COMPACT_ATOMS: atom_id res chain seq x y z
N MET A 1 52.73 -3.01 -26.33
CA MET A 1 52.94 -4.45 -26.60
C MET A 1 51.92 -4.82 -27.65
N GLU A 2 52.33 -4.85 -28.92
CA GLU A 2 51.51 -5.25 -30.06
C GLU A 2 51.39 -6.77 -30.12
N VAL A 3 50.18 -7.27 -30.34
CA VAL A 3 49.95 -8.57 -30.97
C VAL A 3 48.80 -8.41 -31.95
N THR A 4 49.13 -8.44 -33.23
CA THR A 4 48.24 -8.55 -34.38
C THR A 4 47.91 -10.02 -34.65
N SER A 5 46.65 -10.34 -34.96
CA SER A 5 46.33 -11.54 -35.75
C SER A 5 45.08 -11.35 -36.60
N THR A 6 45.30 -11.37 -37.91
CA THR A 6 44.35 -11.48 -39.00
C THR A 6 43.86 -12.92 -39.17
N PHE A 7 42.57 -13.15 -39.40
CA PHE A 7 42.07 -14.27 -40.21
C PHE A 7 40.69 -13.95 -40.80
N LEU A 8 40.61 -13.97 -42.14
CA LEU A 8 39.37 -14.10 -42.93
C LEU A 8 39.26 -15.56 -43.38
N PRO A 9 38.03 -16.03 -43.69
CA PRO A 9 37.84 -16.44 -45.08
C PRO A 9 36.51 -16.00 -45.70
N THR A 10 36.61 -15.73 -46.99
CA THR A 10 35.60 -15.38 -47.97
C THR A 10 34.70 -16.57 -48.34
N LEU A 11 33.39 -16.34 -48.50
CA LEU A 11 32.51 -17.21 -49.31
C LEU A 11 31.63 -16.32 -50.22
N ARG A 12 31.63 -16.61 -51.53
CA ARG A 12 30.79 -16.00 -52.58
C ARG A 12 29.81 -17.03 -53.12
N ILE A 13 28.50 -16.72 -53.18
CA ILE A 13 27.54 -17.11 -54.25
C ILE A 13 26.44 -16.02 -54.34
N SER A 14 26.07 -15.61 -55.56
CA SER A 14 24.98 -14.65 -55.92
C SER A 14 23.80 -15.36 -56.64
N PRO A 15 22.74 -14.67 -57.14
CA PRO A 15 21.45 -14.25 -56.54
C PRO A 15 20.23 -15.01 -57.23
N PRO A 16 18.90 -14.72 -57.08
CA PRO A 16 18.23 -13.43 -56.74
C PRO A 16 16.99 -13.44 -55.83
N GLY A 17 16.68 -12.27 -55.24
CA GLY A 17 15.31 -11.90 -54.85
C GLY A 17 15.18 -11.00 -53.63
N ILE A 18 14.86 -9.72 -53.89
CA ILE A 18 14.31 -8.69 -52.98
C ILE A 18 15.31 -8.02 -52.02
N ARG A 19 15.46 -6.70 -52.21
CA ARG A 19 16.31 -5.79 -51.46
C ARG A 19 15.70 -5.50 -50.09
N ALA A 20 16.41 -5.83 -49.02
CA ALA A 20 16.31 -5.12 -47.76
C ALA A 20 17.37 -4.01 -47.76
N LEU A 21 16.95 -2.77 -47.52
CA LEU A 21 17.86 -1.69 -47.13
C LEU A 21 18.43 -2.05 -45.75
N SER A 22 19.72 -2.36 -45.70
CA SER A 22 20.48 -2.36 -44.45
C SER A 22 21.15 -0.99 -44.35
N ALA A 23 20.86 -0.26 -43.28
CA ALA A 23 21.70 0.83 -42.83
C ALA A 23 22.68 0.23 -41.82
N SER A 24 23.97 0.17 -42.17
CA SER A 24 25.05 -0.04 -41.21
C SER A 24 25.44 1.34 -40.67
N ILE A 25 25.35 1.53 -39.35
CA ILE A 25 26.00 2.65 -38.67
C ILE A 25 27.35 2.10 -38.20
N ASP A 26 28.42 2.56 -38.84
CA ASP A 26 29.79 2.44 -38.32
C ASP A 26 29.97 3.51 -37.23
N ILE A 27 30.32 3.10 -36.02
CA ILE A 27 30.70 3.99 -34.92
C ILE A 27 32.23 3.90 -34.77
N ASP A 28 32.93 4.94 -35.22
CA ASP A 28 34.35 5.14 -34.94
C ASP A 28 34.51 5.83 -33.58
N PHE A 29 35.31 5.24 -32.68
CA PHE A 29 35.70 5.87 -31.42
C PHE A 29 36.94 6.75 -31.62
N TYR A 30 36.81 8.07 -31.44
CA TYR A 30 37.94 8.95 -31.14
C TYR A 30 37.91 9.37 -29.68
N LYS A 31 38.85 8.84 -28.88
CA LYS A 31 39.22 9.45 -27.60
C LYS A 31 40.10 10.66 -27.91
N LYS A 32 39.50 11.84 -28.08
CA LYS A 32 40.26 13.10 -28.17
C LYS A 32 40.46 13.66 -26.77
N THR A 33 41.62 13.39 -26.19
CA THR A 33 42.16 14.27 -25.14
C THR A 33 42.47 15.59 -25.85
N LEU A 34 41.73 16.66 -25.55
CA LEU A 34 42.13 18.00 -25.98
C LEU A 34 43.46 18.32 -25.27
N GLU A 35 44.56 18.30 -26.02
CA GLU A 35 45.80 18.94 -25.58
C GLU A 35 45.51 20.43 -25.37
N MET A 36 45.78 20.91 -24.16
CA MET A 36 45.67 22.31 -23.78
C MET A 36 46.59 23.17 -24.64
N ASN A 37 46.06 24.27 -25.17
CA ASN A 37 46.88 25.43 -25.52
C ASN A 37 47.08 26.22 -24.22
N ASP A 38 48.32 26.48 -23.84
CA ASP A 38 48.74 27.14 -22.57
C ASP A 38 48.30 28.62 -22.42
N ASP A 39 47.47 29.15 -23.32
CA ASP A 39 47.10 30.57 -23.39
C ASP A 39 45.61 30.89 -23.08
N MET A 40 44.82 29.94 -22.56
CA MET A 40 43.44 30.24 -22.11
C MET A 40 43.37 30.66 -20.62
N PRO A 41 42.59 31.71 -20.26
CA PRO A 41 42.39 32.12 -18.88
C PRO A 41 41.82 30.97 -18.02
N GLN A 42 42.35 30.80 -16.80
CA GLN A 42 41.94 29.76 -15.84
C GLN A 42 40.45 29.79 -15.43
N SER A 43 39.65 30.75 -15.90
CA SER A 43 38.20 30.82 -15.65
C SER A 43 37.36 29.89 -16.54
N GLN A 44 37.97 29.08 -17.42
CA GLN A 44 37.28 28.04 -18.22
C GLN A 44 37.76 26.62 -17.89
N ALA A 45 38.16 26.35 -16.65
CA ALA A 45 38.50 25.00 -16.22
C ALA A 45 37.24 24.14 -16.08
N LYS A 46 37.10 23.14 -16.97
CA LYS A 46 36.26 21.93 -16.90
C LYS A 46 34.90 22.09 -16.22
N ARG A 47 33.86 22.40 -17.00
CA ARG A 47 32.48 22.09 -16.63
C ARG A 47 32.26 20.59 -16.80
N ASN A 48 31.97 19.87 -15.73
CA ASN A 48 31.39 18.54 -15.83
C ASN A 48 29.90 18.78 -16.08
N LEU A 49 29.39 18.42 -17.26
CA LEU A 49 27.96 18.45 -17.54
C LEU A 49 27.37 17.05 -17.32
N MET A 50 26.20 17.03 -16.68
CA MET A 50 25.39 15.86 -16.38
C MET A 50 24.12 15.96 -17.23
N TRP A 51 23.61 14.83 -17.76
CA TRP A 51 22.45 14.83 -18.65
C TRP A 51 21.46 13.79 -18.21
N VAL A 52 20.18 14.15 -18.20
CA VAL A 52 19.10 13.26 -17.79
C VAL A 52 18.38 12.70 -19.00
N ARG A 53 18.30 11.38 -19.13
CA ARG A 53 17.54 10.68 -20.14
C ARG A 53 16.22 10.19 -19.56
N ILE A 54 15.14 10.91 -19.81
CA ILE A 54 13.80 10.40 -19.48
C ILE A 54 13.33 9.52 -20.63
N ALA A 55 13.18 8.22 -20.37
CA ALA A 55 12.56 7.31 -21.32
C ALA A 55 11.08 7.69 -21.49
N LEU A 56 10.70 8.09 -22.70
CA LEU A 56 9.30 8.09 -23.13
C LEU A 56 8.82 6.63 -23.25
N SER A 57 8.48 5.98 -22.14
CA SER A 57 7.64 4.78 -22.17
C SER A 57 6.21 5.22 -22.54
N THR A 58 5.95 5.23 -23.84
CA THR A 58 4.62 5.41 -24.47
C THR A 58 3.83 6.70 -24.15
N ALA A 59 4.25 7.83 -24.74
CA ALA A 59 3.36 8.97 -25.02
C ALA A 59 3.25 9.23 -26.53
N LEU A 60 2.78 8.24 -27.29
CA LEU A 60 2.31 8.42 -28.66
C LEU A 60 0.79 8.63 -28.66
N ALA A 61 0.33 9.74 -28.07
CA ALA A 61 -1.08 10.15 -28.18
C ALA A 61 -1.29 11.66 -28.43
N SER A 62 -0.31 12.54 -28.19
CA SER A 62 -0.57 13.99 -28.23
C SER A 62 0.12 14.78 -29.35
N ALA A 63 1.01 14.17 -30.15
CA ALA A 63 1.71 14.86 -31.24
C ALA A 63 0.94 14.97 -32.58
N VAL A 64 -0.30 14.46 -32.68
CA VAL A 64 -1.09 14.45 -33.93
C VAL A 64 -2.07 15.62 -34.06
N VAL A 65 -2.23 16.47 -33.05
CA VAL A 65 -3.26 17.52 -33.07
C VAL A 65 -2.84 18.78 -33.88
N ALA A 66 -1.62 18.87 -34.39
CA ALA A 66 -1.18 20.02 -35.19
C ALA A 66 -0.46 19.62 -36.48
N THR A 67 -1.14 18.93 -37.40
CA THR A 67 -1.16 19.22 -38.85
C THR A 67 -1.89 18.09 -39.60
N GLY A 68 -2.73 18.48 -40.56
CA GLY A 68 -3.72 17.61 -41.17
C GLY A 68 -3.19 16.48 -42.06
N ALA A 69 -3.93 15.37 -42.02
CA ALA A 69 -4.16 14.37 -43.06
C ALA A 69 -2.93 13.70 -43.74
N LEU A 70 -2.75 12.41 -43.44
CA LEU A 70 -2.58 11.33 -44.43
C LEU A 70 -2.74 9.97 -43.73
N GLY A 71 -3.81 9.24 -44.06
CA GLY A 71 -4.10 7.92 -43.52
C GLY A 71 -3.36 6.81 -44.26
N ILE A 72 -2.86 5.82 -43.51
CA ILE A 72 -2.42 4.52 -44.02
C ILE A 72 -3.02 3.45 -43.09
N GLY A 73 -3.85 2.57 -43.66
CA GLY A 73 -4.61 1.55 -42.92
C GLY A 73 -3.77 0.35 -42.45
N PRO A 74 -4.29 -0.48 -41.52
CA PRO A 74 -3.53 -1.57 -40.92
C PRO A 74 -3.52 -2.79 -41.85
N SER A 75 -2.32 -3.26 -42.22
CA SER A 75 -2.14 -4.59 -42.81
C SER A 75 -1.73 -5.59 -41.73
N GLN A 76 -2.37 -6.75 -41.80
CA GLN A 76 -2.33 -7.84 -40.83
C GLN A 76 -0.95 -8.52 -40.77
N GLY A 77 -0.44 -8.75 -39.56
CA GLY A 77 0.71 -9.61 -39.29
C GLY A 77 0.34 -10.73 -38.32
N ARG A 78 0.06 -11.93 -38.85
CA ARG A 78 -0.07 -13.19 -38.12
C ARG A 78 1.33 -13.67 -37.71
N VAL A 79 1.54 -13.99 -36.43
CA VAL A 79 2.70 -14.79 -35.99
C VAL A 79 2.27 -16.24 -35.86
N VAL A 80 2.92 -17.11 -36.64
CA VAL A 80 2.83 -18.58 -36.55
C VAL A 80 4.06 -19.04 -35.77
N ALA A 81 3.84 -19.65 -34.61
CA ALA A 81 4.91 -20.28 -33.82
C ALA A 81 5.31 -21.63 -34.43
N TYR A 82 6.59 -21.79 -34.76
CA TYR A 82 7.21 -23.08 -35.05
C TYR A 82 7.79 -23.65 -33.76
N ALA A 83 7.26 -24.80 -33.30
CA ALA A 83 7.83 -25.55 -32.20
C ALA A 83 9.00 -26.41 -32.70
N ALA A 84 10.19 -26.22 -32.11
CA ALA A 84 11.33 -27.11 -32.27
C ALA A 84 11.37 -28.08 -31.07
N THR A 85 11.15 -29.36 -31.35
CA THR A 85 11.23 -30.45 -30.37
C THR A 85 12.65 -31.01 -30.33
N VAL A 86 13.25 -31.10 -29.14
CA VAL A 86 14.50 -31.83 -28.91
C VAL A 86 14.17 -33.15 -28.20
N ASN A 87 14.60 -34.26 -28.82
CA ASN A 87 14.56 -35.62 -28.28
C ASN A 87 15.58 -35.81 -27.14
N PRO A 88 15.36 -36.78 -26.24
CA PRO A 88 16.20 -37.98 -26.36
C PRO A 88 15.45 -39.31 -26.20
N THR A 89 15.88 -40.25 -27.04
CA THR A 89 15.60 -41.70 -27.09
C THR A 89 16.15 -42.47 -25.89
N THR A 90 15.42 -43.46 -25.35
CA THR A 90 15.68 -44.92 -25.57
C THR A 90 14.68 -45.87 -24.86
N ARG A 91 14.05 -46.75 -25.69
CA ARG A 91 13.76 -48.22 -25.56
C ARG A 91 13.24 -48.79 -24.21
N HIS A 92 12.18 -49.59 -24.10
CA HIS A 92 11.83 -50.87 -24.77
C HIS A 92 10.50 -51.40 -24.17
N GLY A 93 9.71 -52.19 -24.91
CA GLY A 93 8.72 -53.12 -24.30
C GLY A 93 7.31 -53.20 -24.92
N THR A 94 7.22 -53.77 -26.13
CA THR A 94 6.10 -54.51 -26.77
C THR A 94 4.82 -54.86 -25.99
N SER A 95 3.64 -54.61 -26.57
CA SER A 95 2.73 -55.66 -27.11
C SER A 95 1.53 -55.07 -27.87
N GLN A 96 1.16 -55.76 -28.96
CA GLN A 96 0.09 -55.47 -29.91
C GLN A 96 -1.31 -55.81 -29.35
N ARG A 97 -2.34 -55.04 -29.72
CA ARG A 97 -3.53 -55.58 -30.42
C ARG A 97 -4.40 -54.49 -31.04
N THR A 98 -4.62 -54.64 -32.34
CA THR A 98 -5.54 -53.87 -33.19
C THR A 98 -6.95 -54.46 -33.11
N VAL A 99 -7.99 -53.67 -32.80
CA VAL A 99 -9.33 -53.74 -33.43
C VAL A 99 -10.04 -52.38 -33.26
N ASN A 100 -10.64 -51.87 -34.34
CA ASN A 100 -11.53 -50.70 -34.44
C ASN A 100 -12.89 -51.22 -34.99
N PRO A 101 -14.00 -50.47 -35.06
CA PRO A 101 -14.55 -49.41 -34.20
C PRO A 101 -16.02 -49.73 -33.78
N ALA A 102 -16.54 -49.09 -32.71
CA ALA A 102 -17.98 -48.90 -32.56
C ALA A 102 -18.31 -47.70 -31.66
N THR A 103 -19.23 -46.90 -32.17
CA THR A 103 -19.85 -45.69 -31.62
C THR A 103 -20.42 -45.86 -30.22
N GLY A 104 -20.08 -44.94 -29.31
CA GLY A 104 -20.75 -44.78 -28.03
C GLY A 104 -20.28 -43.51 -27.32
N HIS A 105 -21.10 -42.46 -27.34
CA HIS A 105 -20.93 -41.31 -26.46
C HIS A 105 -21.13 -41.75 -25.00
N ALA A 106 -20.05 -41.72 -24.22
CA ALA A 106 -20.10 -41.81 -22.77
C ALA A 106 -19.19 -40.72 -22.18
N SER A 107 -19.78 -39.86 -21.37
CA SER A 107 -19.11 -38.82 -20.59
C SER A 107 -18.04 -39.43 -19.68
N HIS A 108 -16.76 -39.14 -19.93
CA HIS A 108 -15.69 -39.40 -18.98
C HIS A 108 -15.73 -38.32 -17.88
N GLY A 109 -16.44 -38.63 -16.80
CA GLY A 109 -16.21 -37.98 -15.51
C GLY A 109 -14.91 -38.50 -14.92
N THR A 110 -13.90 -37.65 -14.85
CA THR A 110 -12.64 -37.93 -14.15
C THR A 110 -12.95 -38.05 -12.65
N VAL A 111 -13.11 -39.27 -12.14
CA VAL A 111 -13.27 -39.52 -10.71
C VAL A 111 -11.90 -39.32 -10.06
N ASN A 112 -11.74 -38.22 -9.33
CA ASN A 112 -10.59 -38.00 -8.46
C ASN A 112 -10.44 -39.20 -7.50
N PRO A 113 -9.25 -39.81 -7.36
CA PRO A 113 -9.04 -40.91 -6.42
C PRO A 113 -9.41 -40.43 -5.01
N ALA A 114 -10.33 -41.14 -4.37
CA ALA A 114 -10.75 -40.87 -3.00
C ALA A 114 -9.54 -41.02 -2.07
N THR A 115 -9.10 -39.92 -1.46
CA THR A 115 -8.11 -39.97 -0.39
C THR A 115 -8.73 -40.63 0.83
N THR A 116 -8.42 -41.90 1.06
CA THR A 116 -8.70 -42.58 2.32
C THR A 116 -7.85 -41.97 3.43
N ILE A 117 -8.47 -41.66 4.58
CA ILE A 117 -7.72 -41.19 5.77
C ILE A 117 -7.04 -42.40 6.39
N THR A 118 -5.80 -42.67 6.02
CA THR A 118 -5.01 -43.81 6.53
C THR A 118 -4.21 -43.48 7.79
N ASP A 119 -4.10 -42.19 8.15
CA ASP A 119 -3.24 -41.70 9.23
C ASP A 119 -4.03 -41.02 10.36
N TYR A 120 -4.92 -41.79 11.00
CA TYR A 120 -5.67 -41.35 12.18
C TYR A 120 -4.83 -41.55 13.44
N ARG A 121 -4.56 -40.47 14.18
CA ARG A 121 -3.72 -40.46 15.38
C ARG A 121 -4.46 -39.87 16.56
N ASN A 122 -4.04 -40.19 17.78
CA ASN A 122 -4.51 -39.54 19.01
C ASN A 122 -3.37 -38.73 19.61
N GLY A 123 -3.50 -37.41 19.62
CA GLY A 123 -2.50 -36.47 20.13
C GLY A 123 -2.94 -35.85 21.46
N PRO A 124 -2.03 -35.49 22.37
CA PRO A 124 -2.41 -34.76 23.58
C PRO A 124 -2.88 -33.34 23.23
N LEU A 125 -3.96 -32.91 23.89
CA LEU A 125 -4.38 -31.52 23.97
C LEU A 125 -4.15 -31.06 25.41
N ASP A 126 -3.21 -30.14 25.59
CA ASP A 126 -2.90 -29.53 26.87
C ASP A 126 -3.60 -28.17 26.96
N VAL A 127 -4.28 -27.91 28.07
CA VAL A 127 -4.90 -26.60 28.37
C VAL A 127 -4.31 -26.09 29.66
N ASN A 128 -3.74 -24.89 29.63
CA ASN A 128 -3.02 -24.27 30.75
C ASN A 128 -1.97 -25.20 31.36
N GLN A 129 -1.15 -25.81 30.48
CA GLN A 129 -0.05 -26.73 30.85
C GLN A 129 -0.50 -28.04 31.52
N GLN A 130 -1.80 -28.33 31.55
CA GLN A 130 -2.34 -29.59 32.03
C GLN A 130 -2.88 -30.39 30.86
N LEU A 131 -2.52 -31.68 30.79
CA LEU A 131 -3.11 -32.60 29.82
C LEU A 131 -4.63 -32.62 30.05
N TRP A 132 -5.38 -32.11 29.09
CA TRP A 132 -6.82 -32.13 29.14
C TRP A 132 -7.31 -33.50 28.70
N ARG A 133 -7.03 -33.88 27.44
CA ARG A 133 -7.39 -35.18 26.85
C ARG A 133 -6.45 -35.53 25.70
N LYS A 134 -6.41 -36.81 25.33
CA LYS A 134 -5.94 -37.22 24.00
C LYS A 134 -7.10 -37.11 23.02
N VAL A 135 -6.87 -36.41 21.93
CA VAL A 135 -7.87 -36.07 20.92
C VAL A 135 -7.47 -36.62 19.56
N PRO A 136 -8.43 -37.16 18.80
CA PRO A 136 -8.14 -37.69 17.49
C PRO A 136 -7.85 -36.58 16.47
N TYR A 137 -6.86 -36.84 15.62
CA TYR A 137 -6.50 -35.99 14.50
C TYR A 137 -5.98 -36.79 13.31
N PHE A 138 -5.92 -36.13 12.16
CA PHE A 138 -5.17 -36.60 11.00
C PHE A 138 -4.59 -35.42 10.25
N VAL A 139 -3.62 -35.68 9.36
CA VAL A 139 -3.03 -34.67 8.49
C VAL A 139 -3.53 -34.90 7.07
N SER A 140 -4.01 -33.84 6.42
CA SER A 140 -4.43 -33.87 5.02
C SER A 140 -4.02 -32.56 4.36
N HIS A 141 -3.34 -32.64 3.21
CA HIS A 141 -2.85 -31.46 2.47
C HIS A 141 -2.07 -30.49 3.37
N ASN A 142 -1.10 -31.01 4.14
CA ASN A 142 -0.29 -30.26 5.10
C ASN A 142 -1.08 -29.52 6.22
N THR A 143 -2.38 -29.79 6.35
CA THR A 143 -3.22 -29.25 7.43
C THR A 143 -3.57 -30.37 8.40
N THR A 144 -3.40 -30.11 9.70
CA THR A 144 -3.87 -31.02 10.74
C THR A 144 -5.32 -30.71 11.08
N PHE A 145 -6.17 -31.73 11.18
CA PHE A 145 -7.59 -31.61 11.48
C PHE A 145 -7.95 -32.36 12.78
N PHE A 146 -8.72 -31.72 13.68
CA PHE A 146 -9.23 -32.31 14.92
C PHE A 146 -10.75 -32.33 14.94
N GLY A 147 -11.36 -33.31 15.61
CA GLY A 147 -12.81 -33.40 15.73
C GLY A 147 -13.42 -32.18 16.44
N ILE A 148 -14.36 -31.48 15.79
CA ILE A 148 -15.04 -30.28 16.31
C ILE A 148 -15.68 -30.54 17.68
N TRP A 149 -16.22 -31.74 17.89
CA TRP A 149 -16.83 -32.11 19.16
C TRP A 149 -15.86 -31.92 20.36
N TYR A 150 -14.57 -32.26 20.18
CA TYR A 150 -13.57 -32.08 21.24
C TYR A 150 -13.26 -30.61 21.51
N LEU A 151 -13.22 -29.78 20.47
CA LEU A 151 -13.12 -28.33 20.62
C LEU A 151 -14.30 -27.78 21.43
N GLN A 152 -15.53 -28.20 21.11
CA GLN A 152 -16.73 -27.77 21.84
C GLN A 152 -16.69 -28.20 23.31
N GLN A 153 -16.23 -29.42 23.61
CA GLN A 153 -16.07 -29.86 25.00
C GLN A 153 -14.99 -29.06 25.75
N MET A 154 -13.86 -28.79 25.10
CA MET A 154 -12.79 -27.96 25.68
C MET A 154 -13.32 -26.57 26.04
N LEU A 155 -13.98 -25.89 25.09
CA LEU A 155 -14.59 -24.57 25.30
C LEU A 155 -15.64 -24.59 26.42
N LYS A 156 -16.51 -25.61 26.42
CA LYS A 156 -17.54 -25.79 27.46
C LYS A 156 -16.93 -25.92 28.85
N GLU A 157 -15.84 -26.68 29.00
CA GLU A 157 -15.13 -26.83 30.29
C GLU A 157 -14.45 -25.53 30.76
N GLN A 158 -14.16 -24.60 29.83
CA GLN A 158 -13.71 -23.24 30.13
C GLN A 158 -14.87 -22.25 30.36
N GLY A 159 -16.12 -22.72 30.37
CA GLY A 159 -17.30 -21.88 30.54
C GLY A 159 -17.68 -21.09 29.27
N ILE A 160 -17.15 -21.46 28.11
CA ILE A 160 -17.39 -20.81 26.82
C ILE A 160 -18.42 -21.62 26.05
N ALA A 161 -19.56 -21.00 25.75
CA ALA A 161 -20.61 -21.65 24.99
C ALA A 161 -20.20 -21.78 23.53
N SER A 162 -20.42 -22.97 22.95
CA SER A 162 -20.20 -23.20 21.53
C SER A 162 -21.23 -24.16 20.94
N GLN A 163 -21.61 -23.93 19.68
CA GLN A 163 -22.59 -24.73 18.95
C GLN A 163 -22.10 -25.01 17.53
N TRP A 164 -22.17 -26.28 17.14
CA TRP A 164 -21.91 -26.73 15.77
C TRP A 164 -23.24 -27.04 15.09
N THR A 165 -23.49 -26.43 13.93
CA THR A 165 -24.76 -26.59 13.18
C THR A 165 -24.66 -27.60 12.03
N GLY A 166 -23.50 -28.22 11.82
CA GLY A 166 -23.18 -29.01 10.62
C GLY A 166 -22.49 -28.21 9.52
N HIS A 167 -22.68 -26.88 9.49
CA HIS A 167 -22.07 -25.97 8.52
C HIS A 167 -21.43 -24.73 9.15
N SER A 168 -21.72 -24.45 10.42
CA SER A 168 -21.17 -23.31 11.13
C SER A 168 -20.79 -23.65 12.57
N LEU A 169 -19.68 -23.09 13.03
CA LEU A 169 -19.25 -23.12 14.43
C LEU A 169 -19.52 -21.76 15.06
N LEU A 170 -20.46 -21.71 16.00
CA LEU A 170 -20.80 -20.53 16.78
C LEU A 170 -20.03 -20.61 18.11
N VAL A 171 -19.16 -19.65 18.40
CA VAL A 171 -18.46 -19.52 19.69
C VAL A 171 -18.94 -18.23 20.35
N GLN A 172 -19.58 -18.33 21.51
CA GLN A 172 -20.09 -17.19 22.24
C GLN A 172 -19.20 -16.88 23.43
N ASN A 173 -18.98 -15.59 23.68
CA ASN A 173 -18.28 -15.10 24.87
C ASN A 173 -16.85 -15.63 24.98
N LEU A 174 -16.13 -15.73 23.85
CA LEU A 174 -14.71 -16.06 23.85
C LEU A 174 -13.94 -14.94 24.58
N PRO A 175 -13.22 -15.23 25.69
CA PRO A 175 -12.51 -14.21 26.45
C PRO A 175 -11.41 -13.55 25.63
N THR A 176 -11.23 -12.24 25.78
CA THR A 176 -10.10 -11.49 25.23
C THR A 176 -9.17 -11.07 26.35
N VAL A 177 -7.90 -11.48 26.27
CA VAL A 177 -6.86 -11.15 27.23
C VAL A 177 -6.11 -9.90 26.77
N SER A 178 -5.97 -8.91 27.64
CA SER A 178 -5.14 -7.72 27.42
C SER A 178 -3.98 -7.68 28.42
N SER A 179 -2.74 -7.71 27.93
CA SER A 179 -1.53 -7.63 28.74
C SER A 179 -1.10 -6.18 29.06
N SER A 180 -1.74 -5.17 28.47
CA SER A 180 -1.31 -3.76 28.54
C SER A 180 -2.28 -2.83 29.29
N ALA A 181 -3.37 -3.35 29.85
CA ALA A 181 -4.31 -2.53 30.59
C ALA A 181 -3.73 -2.10 31.94
N THR A 182 -3.69 -0.80 32.22
CA THR A 182 -3.43 -0.26 33.56
C THR A 182 -4.75 -0.06 34.28
N VAL A 183 -4.87 -0.64 35.47
CA VAL A 183 -6.05 -0.48 36.33
C VAL A 183 -5.68 0.44 37.47
N SER A 184 -6.49 1.45 37.74
CA SER A 184 -6.38 2.25 38.96
C SER A 184 -7.58 2.02 39.86
N VAL A 185 -7.31 1.87 41.15
CA VAL A 185 -8.32 1.71 42.21
C VAL A 185 -8.24 2.94 43.09
N ASN A 186 -9.34 3.70 43.17
CA ASN A 186 -9.42 4.96 43.92
C ASN A 186 -8.25 5.93 43.59
N GLY A 187 -7.85 5.98 42.32
CA GLY A 187 -6.76 6.84 41.84
C GLY A 187 -5.35 6.25 41.96
N GLN A 188 -5.16 5.13 42.64
CA GLN A 188 -3.87 4.45 42.75
C GLN A 188 -3.70 3.43 41.62
N ALA A 189 -2.67 3.59 40.79
CA ALA A 189 -2.33 2.62 39.75
C ALA A 189 -1.87 1.29 40.37
N LEU A 190 -2.37 0.17 39.84
CA LEU A 190 -1.99 -1.16 40.25
C LEU A 190 -0.96 -1.75 39.27
N PRO A 191 0.05 -2.48 39.77
CA PRO A 191 0.84 -3.39 38.95
C PRO A 191 -0.06 -4.58 38.57
N VAL A 192 -0.86 -4.43 37.50
CA VAL A 192 -1.85 -5.45 37.14
C VAL A 192 -1.27 -6.59 36.31
N SER A 193 -1.64 -7.81 36.71
CA SER A 193 -1.50 -9.05 35.96
C SER A 193 -2.60 -9.19 34.89
N GLY A 194 -2.62 -8.29 33.90
CA GLY A 194 -3.56 -8.33 32.75
C GLY A 194 -5.04 -8.11 33.08
N THR A 195 -5.84 -7.76 32.08
CA THR A 195 -7.32 -7.74 32.16
C THR A 195 -7.92 -8.75 31.20
N VAL A 196 -9.11 -9.25 31.53
CA VAL A 196 -9.85 -10.17 30.66
C VAL A 196 -11.24 -9.60 30.40
N SER A 197 -11.64 -9.54 29.14
CA SER A 197 -12.97 -9.08 28.74
C SER A 197 -13.79 -10.25 28.19
N VAL A 198 -15.03 -10.41 28.67
CA VAL A 198 -15.97 -11.46 28.23
C VAL A 198 -17.34 -10.84 28.03
N ALA A 199 -17.90 -10.96 26.82
CA ALA A 199 -19.23 -10.43 26.49
C ALA A 199 -19.41 -8.93 26.86
N GLY A 200 -18.38 -8.12 26.62
CA GLY A 200 -18.36 -6.69 27.00
C GLY A 200 -18.14 -6.41 28.49
N THR A 201 -18.10 -7.42 29.36
CA THR A 201 -17.77 -7.25 30.78
C THR A 201 -16.26 -7.35 30.97
N THR A 202 -15.65 -6.34 31.61
CA THR A 202 -14.23 -6.33 31.96
C THR A 202 -14.02 -6.93 33.36
N TYR A 203 -13.01 -7.79 33.48
CA TYR A 203 -12.60 -8.44 34.72
C TYR A 203 -11.17 -8.02 35.09
N VAL A 204 -10.94 -7.80 36.38
CA VAL A 204 -9.65 -7.36 36.95
C VAL A 204 -9.24 -8.28 38.09
N ASP A 205 -7.94 -8.46 38.32
CA ASP A 205 -7.42 -9.33 39.39
C ASP A 205 -7.87 -8.86 40.79
N ALA A 206 -8.68 -9.68 41.46
CA ALA A 206 -9.18 -9.39 42.80
C ALA A 206 -8.04 -9.27 43.82
N GLY A 207 -7.00 -10.10 43.69
CA GLY A 207 -5.85 -10.08 44.61
C GLY A 207 -5.16 -8.73 44.61
N SER A 208 -4.79 -8.26 43.42
CA SER A 208 -4.18 -6.94 43.22
C SER A 208 -5.07 -5.79 43.70
N VAL A 209 -6.37 -5.82 43.37
CA VAL A 209 -7.34 -4.78 43.76
C VAL A 209 -7.48 -4.68 45.28
N PHE A 210 -7.71 -5.80 45.97
CA PHE A 210 -7.94 -5.77 47.41
C PHE A 210 -6.66 -5.59 48.21
N HIS A 211 -5.51 -6.08 47.72
CA HIS A 211 -4.22 -5.78 48.33
C HIS A 211 -3.95 -4.27 48.38
N ALA A 212 -4.24 -3.54 47.29
CA ALA A 212 -4.08 -2.09 47.27
C ALA A 212 -5.05 -1.33 48.20
N LEU A 213 -6.19 -1.94 48.51
CA LEU A 213 -7.13 -1.43 49.51
C LEU A 213 -6.79 -1.87 50.96
N GLY A 214 -5.60 -2.45 51.18
CA GLY A 214 -5.18 -2.94 52.50
C GLY A 214 -5.89 -4.23 52.93
N GLY A 215 -6.40 -4.99 51.97
CA GLY A 215 -7.12 -6.24 52.17
C GLY A 215 -6.46 -7.45 51.50
N SER A 216 -7.20 -8.54 51.41
CA SER A 216 -6.81 -9.81 50.79
C SER A 216 -8.01 -10.49 50.16
N SER A 217 -7.79 -11.31 49.13
CA SER A 217 -8.81 -12.18 48.54
C SER A 217 -8.33 -13.62 48.43
N THR A 218 -9.22 -14.60 48.61
CA THR A 218 -8.92 -16.03 48.47
C THR A 218 -10.08 -16.73 47.78
N TYR A 219 -9.79 -17.45 46.70
CA TYR A 219 -10.78 -18.22 45.96
C TYR A 219 -10.74 -19.70 46.34
N ASP A 220 -11.87 -20.22 46.77
CA ASP A 220 -12.10 -21.64 47.04
C ASP A 220 -12.85 -22.27 45.85
N ALA A 221 -12.10 -23.03 45.04
CA ALA A 221 -12.64 -23.72 43.88
C ALA A 221 -13.61 -24.86 44.22
N SER A 222 -13.58 -25.40 45.45
CA SER A 222 -14.47 -26.49 45.86
C SER A 222 -15.89 -26.01 46.17
N HIS A 223 -16.02 -24.76 46.64
CA HIS A 223 -17.29 -24.12 46.96
C HIS A 223 -17.66 -22.98 45.98
N ASN A 224 -16.87 -22.75 44.93
CA ASN A 224 -16.95 -21.58 44.05
C ASN A 224 -17.15 -20.29 44.86
N THR A 225 -16.32 -20.10 45.88
CA THR A 225 -16.46 -18.97 46.83
C THR A 225 -15.21 -18.11 46.78
N LEU A 226 -15.37 -16.81 46.49
CA LEU A 226 -14.31 -15.80 46.61
C LEU A 226 -14.51 -15.05 47.92
N SER A 227 -13.65 -15.31 48.90
CA SER A 227 -13.64 -14.60 50.18
C SER A 227 -12.75 -13.37 50.09
N ILE A 228 -13.27 -12.22 50.48
CA ILE A 228 -12.58 -10.93 50.45
C ILE A 228 -12.62 -10.32 51.85
N SER A 229 -11.45 -9.95 52.36
CA SER A 229 -11.28 -9.22 53.61
C SER A 229 -10.62 -7.87 53.30
N TYR A 230 -11.31 -6.76 53.53
CA TYR A 230 -10.71 -5.42 53.51
C TYR A 230 -11.46 -4.54 54.50
N SER A 231 -10.76 -3.55 55.09
CA SER A 231 -11.39 -2.56 55.97
C SER A 231 -11.78 -1.35 55.13
N PRO A 232 -13.06 -1.21 54.70
CA PRO A 232 -13.46 -0.03 53.94
C PRO A 232 -13.19 1.23 54.78
N PRO A 233 -12.58 2.29 54.21
CA PRO A 233 -12.54 3.59 54.87
C PRO A 233 -13.99 3.97 55.19
N SER A 234 -14.26 4.24 56.48
CA SER A 234 -15.59 4.39 57.09
C SER A 234 -16.65 4.90 56.11
N TYR A 235 -17.33 3.95 55.45
CA TYR A 235 -18.45 4.23 54.57
C TYR A 235 -19.59 4.68 55.48
N SER A 236 -19.82 5.99 55.54
CA SER A 236 -21.06 6.53 56.10
C SER A 236 -22.13 6.31 55.04
N PRO A 237 -23.04 5.32 55.17
CA PRO A 237 -24.12 5.18 54.22
C PRO A 237 -24.89 6.51 54.18
N PRO A 238 -25.25 7.03 53.00
CA PRO A 238 -26.06 8.23 52.93
C PRO A 238 -27.33 7.99 53.76
N LYS A 239 -27.56 8.84 54.77
CA LYS A 239 -28.82 8.89 55.53
C LYS A 239 -29.95 9.35 54.59
N GLY A 240 -30.41 8.44 53.74
CA GLY A 240 -31.63 8.57 52.95
C GLY A 240 -32.72 7.75 53.61
N GLY A 241 -33.84 8.40 53.93
CA GLY A 241 -34.95 7.82 54.67
C GLY A 241 -35.47 6.50 54.09
N ALA A 242 -35.82 5.59 54.99
CA ALA A 242 -36.49 4.35 54.68
C ALA A 242 -37.81 4.62 53.93
N SER A 243 -37.81 4.39 52.62
CA SER A 243 -39.00 4.03 51.87
C SER A 243 -38.84 2.58 51.45
N THR A 244 -39.39 1.68 52.25
CA THR A 244 -39.59 0.27 51.90
C THR A 244 -40.52 0.17 50.69
N ARG A 245 -39.94 0.22 49.49
CA ARG A 245 -40.56 -0.33 48.28
C ARG A 245 -39.88 -1.67 48.01
N SER A 246 -40.56 -2.75 48.38
CA SER A 246 -40.22 -4.10 47.93
C SER A 246 -40.28 -4.15 46.41
N VAL A 247 -39.11 -4.06 45.76
CA VAL A 247 -38.97 -4.46 44.37
C VAL A 247 -38.83 -5.97 44.37
N THR A 248 -39.95 -6.65 44.18
CA THR A 248 -39.97 -8.08 43.86
C THR A 248 -39.35 -8.23 42.47
N ASN A 249 -38.04 -8.45 42.39
CA ASN A 249 -37.40 -8.98 41.19
C ASN A 249 -37.88 -10.43 41.03
N GLN A 250 -38.99 -10.62 40.32
CA GLN A 250 -39.27 -11.90 39.67
C GLN A 250 -38.24 -12.09 38.56
N VAL A 251 -37.10 -12.68 38.92
CA VAL A 251 -36.25 -13.36 37.95
C VAL A 251 -37.03 -14.59 37.51
N LEU A 252 -37.53 -14.55 36.28
CA LEU A 252 -38.15 -15.69 35.63
C LEU A 252 -37.05 -16.74 35.37
N HIS A 253 -36.86 -17.67 36.31
CA HIS A 253 -36.07 -18.87 36.09
C HIS A 253 -36.85 -19.81 35.15
N THR A 254 -36.68 -19.65 33.85
CA THR A 254 -36.93 -20.74 32.90
C THR A 254 -35.68 -21.62 32.86
N GLN A 255 -35.64 -22.65 33.70
CA GLN A 255 -34.74 -23.78 33.47
C GLN A 255 -35.17 -24.49 32.17
N PRO A 256 -34.32 -24.59 31.15
CA PRO A 256 -34.55 -25.59 30.12
C PRO A 256 -34.26 -26.96 30.74
N THR A 257 -35.31 -27.74 30.97
CA THR A 257 -35.20 -29.17 31.25
C THR A 257 -34.59 -29.85 30.03
N ILE A 258 -33.26 -29.99 30.01
CA ILE A 258 -32.60 -30.85 29.04
C ILE A 258 -32.78 -32.28 29.55
N THR A 259 -33.68 -33.01 28.90
CA THR A 259 -33.86 -34.45 29.06
C THR A 259 -32.51 -35.13 28.85
N LYS A 260 -32.02 -35.81 29.89
CA LYS A 260 -30.78 -36.58 29.88
C LYS A 260 -30.96 -37.81 29.00
N GLY A 261 -30.88 -37.63 27.68
CA GLY A 261 -30.80 -38.71 26.71
C GLY A 261 -29.44 -39.40 26.84
N GLY A 262 -29.40 -40.50 27.59
CA GLY A 262 -28.24 -41.38 27.65
C GLY A 262 -28.03 -42.05 26.30
N LEU A 263 -27.03 -41.61 25.56
CA LEU A 263 -26.45 -42.39 24.46
C LEU A 263 -25.07 -42.86 24.92
N THR A 264 -25.03 -44.07 25.47
CA THR A 264 -23.81 -44.89 25.49
C THR A 264 -23.48 -45.27 24.04
N PRO A 265 -22.26 -45.01 23.54
CA PRO A 265 -21.85 -45.53 22.25
C PRO A 265 -21.58 -47.02 22.40
N THR A 266 -22.49 -47.85 21.87
CA THR A 266 -22.25 -49.27 21.64
C THR A 266 -21.29 -49.40 20.46
N SER A 267 -20.08 -49.87 20.74
CA SER A 267 -19.11 -50.29 19.74
C SER A 267 -19.51 -51.65 19.15
N SER A 268 -19.95 -51.64 17.89
CA SER A 268 -19.89 -52.81 17.00
C SER A 268 -19.28 -52.37 15.66
N PRO A 269 -18.34 -53.14 15.08
CA PRO A 269 -17.64 -52.75 13.87
C PRO A 269 -18.57 -52.93 12.68
N VAL A 270 -18.96 -51.82 12.05
CA VAL A 270 -19.67 -51.81 10.76
C VAL A 270 -18.62 -51.88 9.66
N VAL A 271 -18.85 -52.82 8.75
CA VAL A 271 -18.07 -53.09 7.54
C VAL A 271 -17.89 -51.82 6.72
N SER A 272 -16.66 -51.58 6.26
CA SER A 272 -16.22 -50.38 5.54
C SER A 272 -16.80 -50.33 4.13
N GLU A 273 -17.82 -49.50 3.93
CA GLU A 273 -18.11 -48.93 2.61
C GLU A 273 -17.21 -47.72 2.36
N GLU A 274 -16.53 -47.71 1.23
CA GLU A 274 -15.64 -46.66 0.76
C GLU A 274 -16.47 -45.42 0.39
N ARG A 275 -16.52 -44.41 1.27
CA ARG A 275 -17.18 -43.12 1.00
C ARG A 275 -16.15 -42.04 0.69
N THR A 276 -16.31 -41.39 -0.45
CA THR A 276 -15.60 -40.17 -0.86
C THR A 276 -15.78 -39.06 0.19
N LEU A 277 -14.69 -38.37 0.55
CA LEU A 277 -14.74 -37.23 1.48
C LEU A 277 -15.31 -36.00 0.77
N PRO A 278 -16.50 -35.48 1.15
CA PRO A 278 -16.91 -34.16 0.69
C PRO A 278 -16.00 -33.11 1.33
N LYS A 279 -15.23 -32.38 0.51
CA LYS A 279 -14.55 -31.17 0.93
C LYS A 279 -15.61 -30.08 1.10
N GLY A 280 -15.74 -29.53 2.30
CA GLY A 280 -16.65 -28.43 2.60
C GLY A 280 -15.91 -27.30 3.29
N THR A 281 -16.43 -26.09 3.16
CA THR A 281 -16.08 -24.97 4.04
C THR A 281 -17.17 -24.83 5.10
N ALA A 282 -16.79 -24.32 6.28
CA ALA A 282 -17.72 -24.00 7.35
C ALA A 282 -17.47 -22.58 7.83
N ALA A 283 -18.55 -21.85 8.14
CA ALA A 283 -18.43 -20.50 8.69
C ALA A 283 -18.19 -20.57 10.21
N VAL A 284 -17.20 -19.83 10.70
CA VAL A 284 -16.95 -19.67 12.13
C VAL A 284 -17.45 -18.30 12.55
N PHE A 285 -18.23 -18.25 13.62
CA PHE A 285 -18.73 -17.02 14.21
C PHE A 285 -18.21 -16.90 15.64
N VAL A 286 -17.68 -15.73 16.00
CA VAL A 286 -17.21 -15.43 17.35
C VAL A 286 -18.01 -14.24 17.87
N SER A 287 -18.70 -14.43 18.99
CA SER A 287 -19.55 -13.41 19.63
C SER A 287 -20.58 -12.76 18.69
N GLY A 288 -21.11 -13.54 17.75
CA GLY A 288 -22.15 -13.10 16.81
C GLY A 288 -21.64 -12.57 15.47
N SER A 289 -20.35 -12.30 15.33
CA SER A 289 -19.73 -11.85 14.07
C SER A 289 -19.07 -13.02 13.34
N MET A 290 -19.18 -13.07 12.01
CA MET A 290 -18.45 -14.05 11.22
C MET A 290 -16.95 -13.75 11.31
N TRP A 291 -16.17 -14.74 11.75
CA TRP A 291 -14.73 -14.66 11.84
C TRP A 291 -14.06 -15.04 10.52
N ASN A 292 -14.36 -16.23 9.99
CA ASN A 292 -13.83 -16.70 8.71
C ASN A 292 -14.63 -17.91 8.18
N GLN A 293 -14.46 -18.24 6.90
CA GLN A 293 -14.79 -19.55 6.35
C GLN A 293 -13.56 -20.45 6.42
N VAL A 294 -13.71 -21.64 6.99
CA VAL A 294 -12.59 -22.56 7.22
C VAL A 294 -12.83 -23.91 6.56
N PRO A 295 -11.79 -24.60 6.08
CA PRO A 295 -11.94 -25.96 5.58
C PRO A 295 -12.36 -26.91 6.70
N VAL A 296 -13.34 -27.76 6.41
CA VAL A 296 -13.78 -28.86 7.28
C VAL A 296 -13.79 -30.18 6.52
N VAL A 297 -13.58 -31.27 7.25
CA VAL A 297 -13.65 -32.63 6.70
C VAL A 297 -14.67 -33.43 7.50
N VAL A 298 -15.61 -34.09 6.83
CA VAL A 298 -16.57 -34.98 7.51
C VAL A 298 -16.14 -36.43 7.30
N TYR A 299 -15.87 -37.14 8.38
CA TYR A 299 -15.49 -38.56 8.37
C TYR A 299 -16.15 -39.31 9.52
N GLY A 300 -16.83 -40.43 9.23
CA GLY A 300 -17.48 -41.26 10.26
C GLY A 300 -18.47 -40.49 11.14
N ASN A 301 -19.33 -39.64 10.54
CA ASN A 301 -20.25 -38.72 11.23
C ASN A 301 -19.58 -37.69 12.16
N THR A 302 -18.27 -37.54 12.10
CA THR A 302 -17.51 -36.53 12.85
C THR A 302 -17.03 -35.47 11.88
N THR A 303 -17.29 -34.20 12.18
CA THR A 303 -16.66 -33.08 11.47
C THR A 303 -15.33 -32.74 12.12
N PHE A 304 -14.29 -32.59 11.31
CA PHE A 304 -12.96 -32.19 11.71
C PHE A 304 -12.64 -30.78 11.22
N PHE A 305 -11.91 -30.04 12.06
CA PHE A 305 -11.60 -28.62 11.95
C PHE A 305 -10.09 -28.43 11.94
N GLY A 306 -9.59 -27.56 11.07
CA GLY A 306 -8.15 -27.31 10.93
C GLY A 306 -7.54 -26.65 12.17
N VAL A 307 -6.51 -27.26 12.76
CA VAL A 307 -5.79 -26.74 13.96
C VAL A 307 -5.33 -25.32 13.78
N TRP A 308 -4.76 -25.03 12.62
CA TRP A 308 -4.17 -23.74 12.34
C TRP A 308 -5.19 -22.60 12.53
N TYR A 309 -6.44 -22.80 12.08
CA TYR A 309 -7.51 -21.82 12.25
C TYR A 309 -7.89 -21.63 13.72
N LEU A 310 -7.88 -22.70 14.52
CA LEU A 310 -8.12 -22.62 15.96
C LEU A 310 -7.02 -21.79 16.63
N GLN A 311 -5.77 -22.00 16.23
CA GLN A 311 -4.65 -21.20 16.73
C GLN A 311 -4.82 -19.72 16.38
N GLN A 312 -5.27 -19.40 15.17
CA GLN A 312 -5.51 -18.00 14.78
C GLN A 312 -6.62 -17.34 15.60
N ILE A 313 -7.76 -18.03 15.76
CA ILE A 313 -8.88 -17.54 16.60
C ILE A 313 -8.39 -17.24 18.02
N LEU A 314 -7.68 -18.19 18.64
CA LEU A 314 -7.20 -18.03 20.01
C LEU A 314 -6.16 -16.90 20.13
N ARG A 315 -5.21 -16.80 19.18
CA ARG A 315 -4.18 -15.74 19.19
C ARG A 315 -4.77 -14.34 19.09
N GLN A 316 -5.80 -14.15 18.27
CA GLN A 316 -6.49 -12.86 18.16
C GLN A 316 -7.16 -12.43 19.47
N HIS A 317 -7.47 -13.39 20.34
CA HIS A 317 -8.02 -13.16 21.67
C HIS A 317 -6.95 -13.12 22.78
N GLY A 318 -5.66 -13.04 22.44
CA GLY A 318 -4.56 -13.02 23.38
C GLY A 318 -4.27 -14.38 24.05
N ILE A 319 -4.82 -15.46 23.50
CA ILE A 319 -4.66 -16.83 24.00
C ILE A 319 -3.62 -17.55 23.16
N THR A 320 -2.59 -18.09 23.80
CA THR A 320 -1.49 -18.73 23.07
C THR A 320 -1.87 -20.17 22.75
N ALA A 321 -1.79 -20.55 21.47
CA ALA A 321 -2.03 -21.91 21.03
C ALA A 321 -0.92 -22.37 20.07
N ASN A 322 -0.24 -23.46 20.44
CA ASN A 322 0.88 -24.02 19.71
C ASN A 322 0.61 -25.48 19.30
N TRP A 323 0.90 -25.81 18.05
CA TRP A 323 0.79 -27.16 17.49
C TRP A 323 2.18 -27.58 17.02
N ASN A 324 2.70 -28.67 17.59
CA ASN A 324 4.05 -29.16 17.25
C ASN A 324 4.03 -30.35 16.27
N GLY A 325 2.89 -30.63 15.64
CA GLY A 325 2.70 -31.82 14.78
C GLY A 325 2.18 -33.06 15.50
N GLN A 326 2.14 -33.05 16.84
CA GLN A 326 1.65 -34.16 17.66
C GLN A 326 0.73 -33.73 18.80
N ALA A 327 1.04 -32.60 19.42
CA ALA A 327 0.38 -32.05 20.59
C ALA A 327 -0.11 -30.64 20.31
N LEU A 328 -1.35 -30.34 20.74
CA LEU A 328 -1.88 -28.98 20.76
C LEU A 328 -1.80 -28.47 22.19
N SER A 329 -0.98 -27.46 22.44
CA SER A 329 -0.89 -26.81 23.74
C SER A 329 -1.55 -25.44 23.67
N VAL A 330 -2.60 -25.25 24.47
CA VAL A 330 -3.28 -23.96 24.66
C VAL A 330 -2.91 -23.44 26.04
N SER A 331 -2.21 -22.31 26.12
CA SER A 331 -1.84 -21.66 27.37
C SER A 331 -2.50 -20.30 27.48
N ASN A 332 -2.62 -19.79 28.71
CA ASN A 332 -3.31 -18.53 29.00
C ASN A 332 -4.80 -18.56 28.58
N MET A 333 -5.46 -19.71 28.70
CA MET A 333 -6.89 -19.85 28.42
C MET A 333 -7.69 -19.45 29.67
N PRO A 334 -8.45 -18.34 29.67
CA PRO A 334 -9.24 -17.95 30.83
C PRO A 334 -10.43 -18.89 31.03
N LYS A 335 -10.70 -19.29 32.28
CA LYS A 335 -11.86 -20.12 32.64
C LYS A 335 -12.93 -19.27 33.31
N LEU A 336 -14.10 -19.17 32.67
CA LEU A 336 -15.26 -18.50 33.24
C LEU A 336 -15.96 -19.42 34.25
N VAL A 337 -16.07 -18.98 35.50
CA VAL A 337 -16.78 -19.70 36.57
C VAL A 337 -18.03 -18.92 36.96
N SER A 338 -19.17 -19.39 36.45
CA SER A 338 -20.49 -18.84 36.77
C SER A 338 -20.94 -19.22 38.18
N ASN A 339 -21.87 -18.44 38.75
CA ASN A 339 -22.46 -18.68 40.07
C ASN A 339 -21.42 -18.77 41.20
N THR A 340 -20.43 -17.87 41.17
CA THR A 340 -19.45 -17.73 42.25
C THR A 340 -20.03 -16.86 43.37
N GLN A 341 -19.97 -17.35 44.60
CA GLN A 341 -20.33 -16.57 45.78
C GLN A 341 -19.15 -15.69 46.19
N VAL A 342 -19.29 -14.38 46.05
CA VAL A 342 -18.31 -13.39 46.52
C VAL A 342 -18.72 -12.94 47.92
N GLN A 343 -17.92 -13.34 48.92
CA GLN A 343 -18.14 -13.01 50.33
C GLN A 343 -17.27 -11.82 50.73
N ILE A 344 -17.89 -10.76 51.24
CA ILE A 344 -17.22 -9.54 51.70
C ILE A 344 -17.73 -9.24 53.12
N GLY A 345 -16.94 -9.57 54.13
CA GLY A 345 -17.41 -9.57 55.51
C GLY A 345 -18.61 -10.51 55.69
N GLN A 346 -19.76 -9.97 56.09
CA GLN A 346 -21.02 -10.74 56.25
C GLN A 346 -21.91 -10.71 54.99
N THR A 347 -21.52 -9.98 53.95
CA THR A 347 -22.32 -9.84 52.72
C THR A 347 -21.90 -10.89 51.70
N SER A 348 -22.87 -11.53 51.06
CA SER A 348 -22.66 -12.47 49.95
C SER A 348 -23.32 -11.97 48.68
N LEU A 349 -22.55 -11.93 47.59
CA LEU A 349 -23.03 -11.56 46.25
C LEU A 349 -22.74 -12.71 45.29
N TRP A 350 -23.62 -12.93 44.31
CA TRP A 350 -23.42 -13.97 43.30
C TRP A 350 -23.05 -13.32 41.97
N THR A 351 -21.95 -13.77 41.36
CA THR A 351 -21.51 -13.27 40.06
C THR A 351 -20.73 -14.33 39.29
N SER A 352 -20.28 -14.01 38.08
CA SER A 352 -19.27 -14.78 37.38
C SER A 352 -17.88 -14.24 37.71
N VAL A 353 -16.89 -15.12 37.83
CA VAL A 353 -15.47 -14.76 37.95
C VAL A 353 -14.66 -15.47 36.87
N ILE A 354 -13.42 -15.01 36.64
CA ILE A 354 -12.50 -15.66 35.70
C ILE A 354 -11.29 -16.19 36.47
N GLN A 355 -10.97 -17.47 36.26
CA GLN A 355 -9.69 -18.05 36.70
C GLN A 355 -8.69 -17.93 35.54
N TYR A 356 -7.57 -17.24 35.76
CA TYR A 356 -6.57 -17.00 34.73
C TYR A 356 -5.18 -16.90 35.35
N ASN A 357 -4.24 -17.74 34.91
CA ASN A 357 -2.85 -17.77 35.38
C ASN A 357 -2.68 -17.79 36.91
N GLY A 358 -3.57 -18.51 37.61
CA GLY A 358 -3.57 -18.59 39.07
C GLY A 358 -4.23 -17.41 39.79
N HIS A 359 -4.69 -16.39 39.06
CA HIS A 359 -5.44 -15.25 39.58
C HIS A 359 -6.95 -15.46 39.42
N THR A 360 -7.72 -14.88 40.35
CA THR A 360 -9.18 -14.78 40.26
C THR A 360 -9.55 -13.36 39.88
N LEU A 361 -10.08 -13.18 38.68
CA LEU A 361 -10.54 -11.89 38.21
C LEU A 361 -12.04 -11.72 38.46
N ILE A 362 -12.42 -10.54 38.95
CA ILE A 362 -13.79 -10.17 39.26
C ILE A 362 -14.27 -9.06 38.33
N PRO A 363 -15.59 -9.00 38.04
CA PRO A 363 -16.12 -8.00 37.13
C PRO A 363 -16.05 -6.61 37.74
N VAL A 364 -15.67 -5.63 36.93
CA VAL A 364 -15.56 -4.21 37.33
C VAL A 364 -16.88 -3.67 37.88
N THR A 365 -18.02 -4.10 37.32
CA THR A 365 -19.35 -3.68 37.78
C THR A 365 -19.65 -4.10 39.22
N LEU A 366 -19.13 -5.25 39.66
CA LEU A 366 -19.25 -5.68 41.06
C LEU A 366 -18.43 -4.76 41.98
N LEU A 367 -17.20 -4.43 41.60
CA LEU A 367 -16.35 -3.50 42.35
C LEU A 367 -17.00 -2.12 42.49
N GLN A 368 -17.58 -1.61 41.41
CA GLN A 368 -18.33 -0.35 41.42
C GLN A 368 -19.54 -0.40 42.36
N SER A 369 -20.26 -1.52 42.42
CA SER A 369 -21.39 -1.70 43.36
C SER A 369 -20.97 -1.67 44.84
N LEU A 370 -19.69 -1.93 45.12
CA LEU A 370 -19.08 -1.86 46.45
C LEU A 370 -18.51 -0.48 46.76
N GLY A 371 -18.71 0.51 45.88
CA GLY A 371 -18.13 1.85 46.02
C GLY A 371 -16.64 1.91 45.68
N ILE A 372 -16.07 0.86 45.09
CA ILE A 372 -14.67 0.85 44.65
C ILE A 372 -14.63 1.41 43.23
N SER A 373 -14.05 2.60 43.08
CA SER A 373 -13.86 3.21 41.77
C SER A 373 -12.72 2.53 41.05
N VAL A 374 -13.07 1.63 40.12
CA VAL A 374 -12.14 1.03 39.18
C VAL A 374 -12.31 1.74 37.85
N SER A 375 -11.32 2.55 37.49
CA SER A 375 -11.16 3.01 36.12
C SER A 375 -10.11 2.13 35.47
N GLY A 376 -10.55 1.26 34.55
CA GLY A 376 -9.62 0.74 33.56
C GLY A 376 -9.19 1.94 32.73
N LYS A 377 -7.90 2.25 32.68
CA LYS A 377 -7.39 3.10 31.60
C LYS A 377 -7.54 2.25 30.32
N SER A 378 -8.70 2.29 29.67
CA SER A 378 -8.74 2.09 28.23
C SER A 378 -7.97 3.28 27.67
N SER A 379 -6.70 3.07 27.32
CA SER A 379 -5.86 4.04 26.61
C SER A 379 -6.02 5.49 27.10
N LYS A 380 -5.55 5.80 28.32
CA LYS A 380 -5.36 7.20 28.71
C LYS A 380 -3.98 7.65 28.25
N VAL A 381 -3.95 8.61 27.34
CA VAL A 381 -2.76 9.32 26.85
C VAL A 381 -2.28 10.27 27.94
N ASP A 382 -0.99 10.23 28.28
CA ASP A 382 -0.35 11.25 29.10
C ASP A 382 0.35 12.23 28.13
N LEU A 383 -0.09 13.49 28.11
CA LEU A 383 0.54 14.56 27.35
C LEU A 383 1.62 15.22 28.21
N SER A 384 2.88 15.17 27.77
CA SER A 384 3.90 16.13 28.18
C SER A 384 4.13 17.12 27.04
N THR A 385 3.71 18.38 27.21
CA THR A 385 3.97 19.44 26.25
C THR A 385 5.43 19.90 26.38
N GLY A 386 6.28 19.53 25.43
CA GLY A 386 7.44 20.34 25.04
C GLY A 386 6.95 21.44 24.10
N SER A 387 7.53 22.64 24.15
CA SER A 387 6.94 23.88 23.62
C SER A 387 6.69 23.98 22.11
N GLU A 388 7.03 22.97 21.29
CA GLU A 388 6.95 23.04 19.82
C GLU A 388 6.39 21.77 19.14
N THR A 389 6.28 20.65 19.86
CA THR A 389 5.82 19.36 19.32
C THR A 389 4.71 18.77 20.18
N LEU A 390 3.66 18.28 19.53
CA LEU A 390 2.60 17.48 20.14
C LEU A 390 2.92 16.01 19.91
N THR A 391 2.90 15.23 21.00
CA THR A 391 2.87 13.77 20.86
C THR A 391 1.41 13.35 20.68
N VAL A 392 1.09 12.85 19.49
CA VAL A 392 -0.22 12.31 19.14
C VAL A 392 -0.23 10.84 19.55
N HIS A 393 -1.30 10.44 20.21
CA HIS A 393 -1.61 9.04 20.46
C HIS A 393 -3.06 8.82 20.07
N GLY A 394 -3.36 7.69 19.45
CA GLY A 394 -4.73 7.40 19.07
C GLY A 394 -5.00 5.92 18.90
N LEU A 395 -6.25 5.62 18.58
CA LEU A 395 -6.75 4.26 18.40
C LEU A 395 -7.55 4.21 17.09
N LEU A 396 -7.08 3.39 16.14
CA LEU A 396 -7.81 3.08 14.93
C LEU A 396 -8.80 1.94 15.22
N GLU A 397 -10.09 2.23 15.20
CA GLU A 397 -11.15 1.26 15.50
C GLU A 397 -11.96 0.90 14.24
N SER A 398 -12.40 -0.35 14.14
CA SER A 398 -13.42 -0.75 13.18
C SER A 398 -14.80 -0.21 13.57
N ALA A 399 -15.79 -0.35 12.67
CA ALA A 399 -17.19 -0.04 12.98
C ALA A 399 -17.75 -0.82 14.20
N ALA A 400 -17.12 -1.92 14.60
CA ALA A 400 -17.46 -2.68 15.80
C ALA A 400 -16.74 -2.19 17.08
N ASN A 401 -16.07 -1.02 17.04
CA ASN A 401 -15.23 -0.49 18.10
C ASN A 401 -14.10 -1.45 18.53
N GLN A 402 -13.53 -2.19 17.57
CA GLN A 402 -12.36 -3.04 17.81
C GLN A 402 -11.14 -2.38 17.20
N GLY A 403 -10.04 -2.30 17.95
CA GLY A 403 -8.77 -1.83 17.41
C GLY A 403 -8.33 -2.64 16.19
N VAL A 404 -7.94 -1.98 15.11
CA VAL A 404 -7.50 -2.63 13.86
C VAL A 404 -6.14 -2.10 13.41
N PRO A 405 -5.26 -2.96 12.88
CA PRO A 405 -4.00 -2.50 12.30
C PRO A 405 -4.25 -1.63 11.08
N GLY A 406 -3.36 -0.67 10.87
CA GLY A 406 -3.49 0.27 9.77
C GLY A 406 -2.42 1.35 9.76
N LEU A 407 -2.66 2.38 8.96
CA LEU A 407 -1.83 3.57 8.83
C LEU A 407 -2.68 4.80 9.14
N VAL A 408 -2.06 5.82 9.72
CA VAL A 408 -2.67 7.13 9.98
C VAL A 408 -1.77 8.18 9.35
N ALA A 409 -2.30 8.94 8.39
CA ALA A 409 -1.60 10.04 7.76
C ALA A 409 -1.94 11.35 8.48
N ILE A 410 -0.92 12.06 8.93
CA ILE A 410 -1.00 13.36 9.57
C ILE A 410 -0.29 14.37 8.68
N GLN A 411 -0.97 15.43 8.27
CA GLN A 411 -0.37 16.55 7.59
C GLN A 411 -0.11 17.67 8.59
N ASP A 412 1.06 18.29 8.58
CA ASP A 412 1.32 19.47 9.40
C ASP A 412 0.81 20.77 8.74
N GLY A 413 1.03 21.92 9.39
CA GLY A 413 0.63 23.22 8.85
C GLY A 413 1.41 23.68 7.61
N GLY A 414 2.56 23.05 7.31
CA GLY A 414 3.37 23.29 6.12
C GLY A 414 3.00 22.40 4.94
N GLY A 415 2.16 21.39 5.16
CA GLY A 415 1.72 20.46 4.12
C GLY A 415 2.45 19.12 4.14
N THR A 416 3.48 18.96 4.99
CA THR A 416 4.26 17.72 5.08
C THR A 416 3.43 16.60 5.71
N VAL A 417 3.45 15.42 5.08
CA VAL A 417 2.67 14.26 5.52
C VAL A 417 3.55 13.24 6.25
N GLN A 418 3.17 12.92 7.49
CA GLN A 418 3.74 11.84 8.29
C GLN A 418 2.78 10.66 8.35
N VAL A 419 3.30 9.43 8.21
CA VAL A 419 2.52 8.19 8.36
C VAL A 419 2.88 7.48 9.65
N LEU A 420 1.88 7.24 10.49
CA LEU A 420 2.00 6.48 11.72
C LEU A 420 1.43 5.08 11.52
N ASN A 421 2.15 4.06 12.01
CA ASN A 421 1.65 2.70 12.04
C ASN A 421 0.72 2.50 13.25
N ALA A 422 -0.49 2.04 13.00
CA ALA A 422 -1.39 1.53 14.03
C ALA A 422 -1.13 0.03 14.22
N GLY A 423 -0.81 -0.38 15.45
CA GLY A 423 -0.56 -1.77 15.81
C GLY A 423 -1.79 -2.66 15.66
N SER A 424 -1.67 -3.96 15.93
CA SER A 424 -2.79 -4.91 15.82
C SER A 424 -3.98 -4.59 16.74
N ASN A 425 -3.75 -3.82 17.80
CA ASN A 425 -4.76 -3.28 18.71
C ASN A 425 -5.28 -1.90 18.27
N GLY A 426 -4.91 -1.41 17.09
CA GLY A 426 -5.24 -0.09 16.57
C GLY A 426 -4.47 1.07 17.17
N SER A 427 -3.64 0.87 18.19
CA SER A 427 -2.95 2.00 18.83
C SER A 427 -1.83 2.54 17.94
N PHE A 428 -1.75 3.86 17.80
CA PHE A 428 -0.66 4.55 17.11
C PHE A 428 -0.11 5.69 17.97
N SER A 429 1.13 6.08 17.73
CA SER A 429 1.75 7.24 18.36
C SER A 429 2.77 7.90 17.43
N GLY A 430 2.88 9.23 17.48
CA GLY A 430 3.83 10.00 16.70
C GLY A 430 4.00 11.41 17.23
N GLN A 431 5.01 12.14 16.75
CA GLN A 431 5.20 13.54 17.05
C GLN A 431 4.84 14.40 15.84
N THR A 432 4.07 15.46 16.07
CA THR A 432 3.69 16.42 15.04
C THR A 432 3.90 17.85 15.56
N PRO A 433 4.13 18.85 14.70
CA PRO A 433 4.20 20.25 15.14
C PRO A 433 2.96 20.67 15.93
N SER A 434 3.11 21.56 16.91
CA SER A 434 1.99 21.92 17.79
C SER A 434 0.89 22.77 17.15
N SER A 435 1.12 23.30 15.94
CA SER A 435 0.19 24.17 15.23
C SER A 435 -0.04 23.68 13.81
N GLY A 436 -1.31 23.57 13.42
CA GLY A 436 -1.73 23.32 12.04
C GLY A 436 -1.85 21.86 11.64
N SER A 437 -1.45 20.91 12.49
CA SER A 437 -1.50 19.49 12.15
C SER A 437 -2.91 18.94 12.08
N THR A 438 -3.16 18.02 11.15
CA THR A 438 -4.47 17.42 10.86
C THR A 438 -4.29 15.94 10.51
N ILE A 439 -5.15 15.06 11.04
CA ILE A 439 -5.29 13.71 10.48
C ILE A 439 -6.00 13.84 9.13
N ILE A 440 -5.30 13.49 8.06
CA ILE A 440 -5.77 13.66 6.68
C ILE A 440 -6.26 12.36 6.04
N GLY A 441 -5.97 11.23 6.66
CA GLY A 441 -6.56 9.96 6.28
C GLY A 441 -6.10 8.81 7.14
N VAL A 442 -6.85 7.72 7.08
CA VAL A 442 -6.53 6.45 7.70
C VAL A 442 -6.62 5.34 6.68
N ARG A 443 -5.80 4.31 6.82
CA ARG A 443 -5.86 3.11 6.00
C ARG A 443 -5.91 1.88 6.85
N THR A 444 -6.93 1.05 6.63
CA THR A 444 -6.93 -0.33 7.13
C THR A 444 -6.51 -1.27 6.01
N THR A 445 -6.16 -2.51 6.35
CA THR A 445 -5.81 -3.54 5.36
C THR A 445 -6.95 -3.86 4.40
N SER A 446 -8.20 -3.61 4.79
CA SER A 446 -9.40 -3.99 4.04
C SER A 446 -10.14 -2.83 3.37
N GLN A 447 -9.89 -1.57 3.74
CA GLN A 447 -10.68 -0.43 3.24
C GLN A 447 -9.88 0.57 2.41
N GLY A 448 -8.57 0.39 2.28
CA GLY A 448 -7.72 1.39 1.61
C GLY A 448 -7.68 2.70 2.38
N TRP A 449 -7.25 3.78 1.72
CA TRP A 449 -7.21 5.11 2.34
C TRP A 449 -8.61 5.73 2.38
N ILE A 450 -9.05 6.06 3.59
CA ILE A 450 -10.24 6.85 3.87
C ILE A 450 -9.74 8.24 4.24
N GLY A 451 -10.10 9.25 3.46
CA GLY A 451 -9.71 10.61 3.76
C GLY A 451 -10.46 11.14 4.99
N GLU A 452 -9.73 11.90 5.80
CA GLU A 452 -10.17 12.51 7.04
C GLU A 452 -9.73 13.98 7.04
N ALA A 453 -10.29 14.77 7.93
CA ALA A 453 -9.86 16.15 8.12
C ALA A 453 -10.08 16.53 9.59
N ILE A 454 -9.35 15.85 10.48
CA ILE A 454 -9.49 16.05 11.92
C ILE A 454 -8.31 16.90 12.42
N PRO A 455 -8.51 18.19 12.74
CA PRO A 455 -7.44 19.02 13.28
C PRO A 455 -6.90 18.41 14.56
N ILE A 456 -5.59 18.47 14.76
CA ILE A 456 -4.92 18.01 15.98
C ILE A 456 -4.70 19.25 16.85
N THR A 457 -5.42 19.31 17.96
CA THR A 457 -5.28 20.37 18.96
C THR A 457 -5.01 19.74 20.33
N SER A 458 -4.43 20.53 21.23
CA SER A 458 -4.24 20.11 22.63
C SER A 458 -5.54 19.72 23.35
N THR A 459 -6.71 20.12 22.82
CA THR A 459 -8.01 19.85 23.43
C THR A 459 -8.73 18.62 22.85
N ASN A 460 -8.30 18.11 21.68
CA ASN A 460 -8.98 16.97 21.03
C ASN A 460 -8.07 15.76 20.76
N ALA A 461 -6.78 15.85 21.12
CA ALA A 461 -5.82 14.75 21.01
C ALA A 461 -6.26 13.46 21.76
N ASP A 462 -7.14 13.57 22.75
CA ASP A 462 -7.55 12.45 23.61
C ASP A 462 -8.69 11.58 23.03
N THR A 463 -9.35 11.98 21.93
CA THR A 463 -10.58 11.31 21.43
C THR A 463 -10.73 11.30 19.90
N LEU A 464 -9.64 11.07 19.16
CA LEU A 464 -9.72 10.99 17.70
C LEU A 464 -10.31 9.63 17.28
N LYS A 465 -11.55 9.63 16.78
CA LYS A 465 -12.24 8.46 16.21
C LYS A 465 -12.48 8.69 14.71
N PRO A 466 -11.54 8.30 13.83
CA PRO A 466 -11.77 8.35 12.39
C PRO A 466 -12.97 7.47 12.02
N VAL A 467 -13.81 7.96 11.12
CA VAL A 467 -15.05 7.28 10.73
C VAL A 467 -14.77 6.47 9.48
N ALA A 468 -15.01 5.16 9.55
CA ALA A 468 -14.74 4.25 8.43
C ALA A 468 -15.57 4.53 7.15
N ASN A 469 -16.58 5.42 7.23
CA ASN A 469 -17.38 5.84 6.09
C ASN A 469 -16.82 7.15 5.54
N GLN A 470 -16.21 7.07 4.37
CA GLN A 470 -15.84 8.27 3.63
C GLN A 470 -17.12 8.99 3.24
N ALA A 471 -17.20 10.29 3.50
CA ALA A 471 -18.28 11.13 3.01
C ALA A 471 -17.83 11.85 1.73
N MET A 472 -18.79 12.23 0.88
CA MET A 472 -18.54 13.19 -0.19
C MET A 472 -18.86 14.59 0.32
N VAL A 473 -18.07 15.57 -0.10
CA VAL A 473 -18.26 16.98 0.19
C VAL A 473 -18.21 17.78 -1.10
N THR A 474 -19.13 18.73 -1.25
CA THR A 474 -19.07 19.71 -2.33
C THR A 474 -18.33 20.94 -1.84
N ILE A 475 -17.21 21.22 -2.50
CA ILE A 475 -16.40 22.42 -2.28
C ILE A 475 -16.90 23.52 -3.21
N HIS A 476 -17.16 24.69 -2.64
CA HIS A 476 -17.44 25.92 -3.35
C HIS A 476 -16.19 26.79 -3.33
N GLY A 477 -15.57 26.95 -4.48
CA GLY A 477 -14.30 27.64 -4.61
C GLY A 477 -14.42 28.99 -5.30
N LYS A 478 -13.44 29.86 -5.04
CA LYS A 478 -13.23 31.10 -5.79
C LYS A 478 -11.76 31.30 -6.08
N VAL A 479 -11.42 31.55 -7.34
CA VAL A 479 -10.09 32.00 -7.75
C VAL A 479 -9.95 33.48 -7.39
N GLN A 480 -8.93 33.80 -6.59
CA GLN A 480 -8.59 35.16 -6.20
C GLN A 480 -7.25 35.54 -6.81
N PHE A 481 -7.26 36.61 -7.60
CA PHE A 481 -6.05 37.18 -8.19
C PHE A 481 -5.48 38.30 -7.30
N PRO A 482 -4.17 38.61 -7.43
CA PRO A 482 -3.58 39.80 -6.83
C PRO A 482 -4.27 41.07 -7.35
N ALA A 483 -4.27 42.13 -6.54
CA ALA A 483 -4.95 43.38 -6.89
C ALA A 483 -4.50 43.91 -8.27
N GLY A 484 -5.46 44.16 -9.16
CA GLY A 484 -5.21 44.68 -10.51
C GLY A 484 -4.64 43.66 -11.50
N LYS A 485 -4.58 42.37 -11.14
CA LYS A 485 -4.17 41.27 -12.01
C LYS A 485 -5.36 40.34 -12.27
N SER A 486 -5.40 39.73 -13.45
CA SER A 486 -6.37 38.70 -13.81
C SER A 486 -5.93 38.01 -15.10
N TYR A 487 -6.25 36.73 -15.24
CA TYR A 487 -6.18 36.01 -16.51
C TYR A 487 -7.33 34.99 -16.57
N SER A 488 -7.66 34.54 -17.78
CA SER A 488 -8.77 33.60 -17.98
C SER A 488 -8.39 32.22 -17.45
N VAL A 489 -9.15 31.73 -16.48
CA VAL A 489 -9.06 30.36 -15.98
C VAL A 489 -10.33 29.64 -16.41
N VAL A 490 -10.17 28.53 -17.14
CA VAL A 490 -11.30 27.75 -17.66
C VAL A 490 -11.60 26.54 -16.77
N GLN A 491 -10.58 26.01 -16.09
CA GLN A 491 -10.69 24.84 -15.24
C GLN A 491 -9.69 24.90 -14.10
N ILE A 492 -9.99 24.23 -12.99
CA ILE A 492 -9.08 23.99 -11.89
C ILE A 492 -8.89 22.48 -11.69
N SER A 493 -7.66 22.06 -11.43
CA SER A 493 -7.32 20.71 -10.97
C SER A 493 -7.05 20.73 -9.47
N VAL A 494 -7.69 19.80 -8.76
CA VAL A 494 -7.54 19.57 -7.33
C VAL A 494 -7.01 18.16 -7.12
N ARG A 495 -5.84 18.01 -6.50
CA ARG A 495 -5.19 16.70 -6.27
C ARG A 495 -5.41 16.25 -4.84
N ASN A 496 -5.79 14.99 -4.63
CA ASN A 496 -5.82 14.38 -3.30
C ASN A 496 -4.40 14.01 -2.87
N VAL A 497 -3.92 14.53 -1.74
CA VAL A 497 -2.53 14.34 -1.27
C VAL A 497 -2.21 12.86 -0.97
N ILE A 498 -3.22 12.05 -0.68
CA ILE A 498 -3.01 10.64 -0.35
C ILE A 498 -3.03 9.76 -1.60
N THR A 499 -4.06 9.88 -2.42
CA THR A 499 -4.30 8.97 -3.54
C THR A 499 -3.79 9.50 -4.87
N HIS A 500 -3.39 10.77 -4.93
CA HIS A 500 -3.08 11.53 -6.14
C HIS A 500 -4.23 11.62 -7.15
N ALA A 501 -5.47 11.32 -6.73
CA ALA A 501 -6.61 11.50 -7.60
C ALA A 501 -6.80 12.99 -7.95
N HIS A 502 -6.80 13.29 -9.26
CA HIS A 502 -7.05 14.64 -9.77
C HIS A 502 -8.53 14.84 -10.08
N TYR A 503 -9.12 15.82 -9.43
CA TYR A 503 -10.50 16.23 -9.62
C TYR A 503 -10.53 17.56 -10.37
N TYR A 504 -11.35 17.64 -11.41
CA TYR A 504 -11.41 18.82 -12.28
C TYR A 504 -12.75 19.52 -12.14
N ALA A 505 -12.74 20.85 -12.09
CA ALA A 505 -13.94 21.67 -12.12
C ALA A 505 -13.79 22.83 -13.09
N ASN A 506 -14.83 23.10 -13.87
CA ASN A 506 -14.87 24.29 -14.72
C ASN A 506 -14.98 25.54 -13.83
N VAL A 507 -14.25 26.59 -14.21
CA VAL A 507 -14.24 27.87 -13.52
C VAL A 507 -15.15 28.83 -14.27
N ALA A 508 -16.12 29.40 -13.57
CA ALA A 508 -17.02 30.40 -14.11
C ALA A 508 -16.29 31.73 -14.35
N THR A 509 -16.90 32.62 -15.14
CA THR A 509 -16.31 33.92 -15.50
C THR A 509 -16.07 34.85 -14.31
N ASP A 510 -16.78 34.65 -13.20
CA ASP A 510 -16.57 35.37 -11.93
C ASP A 510 -15.48 34.72 -11.04
N GLY A 511 -14.81 33.68 -11.54
CA GLY A 511 -13.78 32.91 -10.85
C GLY A 511 -14.33 31.85 -9.90
N THR A 512 -15.65 31.66 -9.81
CA THR A 512 -16.23 30.64 -8.92
C THR A 512 -16.21 29.25 -9.54
N PHE A 513 -16.13 28.21 -8.71
CA PHE A 513 -16.23 26.82 -9.14
C PHE A 513 -16.90 25.96 -8.06
N SER A 514 -17.39 24.78 -8.46
CA SER A 514 -17.96 23.79 -7.56
C SER A 514 -17.43 22.41 -7.91
N LEU A 515 -16.99 21.66 -6.92
CA LEU A 515 -16.41 20.34 -7.10
C LEU A 515 -16.85 19.41 -5.97
N THR A 516 -17.25 18.18 -6.30
CA THR A 516 -17.57 17.18 -5.27
C THR A 516 -16.42 16.18 -5.16
N VAL A 517 -15.83 16.11 -3.97
CA VAL A 517 -14.69 15.24 -3.66
C VAL A 517 -14.98 14.43 -2.40
N PRO A 518 -14.29 13.32 -2.16
CA PRO A 518 -14.27 12.70 -0.84
C PRO A 518 -13.76 13.64 0.25
N VAL A 519 -14.14 13.43 1.51
CA VAL A 519 -13.46 14.08 2.65
C VAL A 519 -11.98 13.69 2.63
N GLY A 520 -11.09 14.63 2.93
CA GLY A 520 -9.64 14.41 2.94
C GLY A 520 -8.82 15.69 2.83
N ALA A 521 -7.49 15.53 2.78
CA ALA A 521 -6.58 16.59 2.36
C ALA A 521 -6.39 16.63 0.86
N TYR A 522 -6.34 17.85 0.37
CA TYR A 522 -6.23 18.18 -1.03
C TYR A 522 -5.26 19.33 -1.21
N GLU A 523 -4.91 19.56 -2.45
CA GLU A 523 -4.33 20.81 -2.89
C GLU A 523 -5.01 21.27 -4.17
N ALA A 524 -5.16 22.57 -4.31
CA ALA A 524 -5.38 23.15 -5.62
C ALA A 524 -4.06 23.02 -6.36
N PHE A 525 -4.00 22.08 -7.31
CA PHE A 525 -2.76 21.67 -7.97
C PHE A 525 -2.42 22.60 -9.12
N ALA A 526 -3.38 22.85 -10.01
CA ALA A 526 -3.19 23.70 -11.19
C ALA A 526 -4.44 24.50 -11.58
N LEU A 527 -4.23 25.69 -12.14
CA LEU A 527 -5.23 26.50 -12.82
C LEU A 527 -5.01 26.38 -14.33
N MET A 528 -5.99 25.82 -15.04
CA MET A 528 -5.93 25.67 -16.50
C MET A 528 -6.45 26.94 -17.16
N THR A 529 -5.64 27.50 -18.04
CA THR A 529 -6.00 28.59 -18.95
C THR A 529 -6.48 28.01 -20.29
N GLN A 530 -6.70 28.85 -21.30
CA GLN A 530 -7.07 28.36 -22.63
C GLN A 530 -5.92 27.64 -23.37
N SER A 531 -4.68 27.97 -23.03
CA SER A 531 -3.48 27.44 -23.70
C SER A 531 -2.61 26.60 -22.78
N ASP A 532 -2.53 26.94 -21.50
CA ASP A 532 -1.51 26.43 -20.58
C ASP A 532 -2.05 26.14 -19.17
N ALA A 533 -1.23 25.51 -18.32
CA ALA A 533 -1.50 25.31 -16.90
C ALA A 533 -0.58 26.18 -16.02
N VAL A 534 -1.15 26.72 -14.95
CA VAL A 534 -0.43 27.42 -13.87
C VAL A 534 -0.46 26.54 -12.62
N PHE A 535 0.65 25.89 -12.29
CA PHE A 535 0.77 25.07 -11.08
C PHE A 535 0.85 25.98 -9.84
N ILE A 536 0.16 25.62 -8.76
CA ILE A 536 -0.02 26.46 -7.58
C ILE A 536 0.17 25.74 -6.25
N LEU A 537 -0.03 24.41 -6.19
CA LEU A 537 0.26 23.56 -5.02
C LEU A 537 -0.26 24.13 -3.69
N GLN A 538 -1.51 24.62 -3.68
CA GLN A 538 -2.09 25.27 -2.49
C GLN A 538 -2.86 24.24 -1.64
N PRO A 539 -2.36 23.82 -0.46
CA PRO A 539 -3.01 22.81 0.36
C PRO A 539 -4.31 23.32 1.00
N PHE A 540 -5.28 22.43 1.17
CA PHE A 540 -6.52 22.67 1.89
C PHE A 540 -7.19 21.36 2.35
N LEU A 541 -8.14 21.47 3.28
CA LEU A 541 -8.92 20.34 3.79
C LEU A 541 -10.35 20.39 3.26
N ALA A 542 -10.83 19.29 2.69
CA ALA A 542 -12.23 19.15 2.30
C ALA A 542 -12.99 18.37 3.39
N SER A 543 -13.97 19.02 4.03
CA SER A 543 -14.79 18.39 5.08
C SER A 543 -16.18 19.01 5.15
N PRO A 544 -17.17 18.38 5.80
CA PRO A 544 -18.49 18.98 5.98
C PRO A 544 -18.45 20.35 6.69
N SER A 545 -17.43 20.59 7.52
CA SER A 545 -17.17 21.89 8.17
C SER A 545 -16.34 22.86 7.32
N ASN A 546 -15.70 22.38 6.26
CA ASN A 546 -14.85 23.18 5.37
C ASN A 546 -15.24 22.90 3.91
N THR A 547 -16.27 23.61 3.45
CA THR A 547 -16.81 23.49 2.09
C THR A 547 -16.44 24.69 1.21
N SER A 548 -15.59 25.60 1.67
CA SER A 548 -15.25 26.82 0.93
C SER A 548 -13.75 27.00 0.84
N ILE A 549 -13.27 27.29 -0.37
CA ILE A 549 -11.85 27.54 -0.63
C ILE A 549 -11.69 28.82 -1.42
N THR A 550 -10.67 29.60 -1.07
CA THR A 550 -10.15 30.64 -1.95
C THR A 550 -8.82 30.18 -2.50
N VAL A 551 -8.75 30.04 -3.82
CA VAL A 551 -7.54 29.62 -4.54
C VAL A 551 -6.80 30.88 -4.98
N LYS A 552 -5.62 31.11 -4.42
CA LYS A 552 -4.82 32.29 -4.72
C LYS A 552 -4.06 32.06 -6.02
N ALA A 553 -4.55 32.66 -7.10
CA ALA A 553 -3.82 32.69 -8.36
C ALA A 553 -2.57 33.57 -8.20
N PRO A 554 -1.40 33.16 -8.71
CA PRO A 554 -0.24 34.04 -8.75
C PRO A 554 -0.44 35.17 -9.77
N ALA A 555 0.37 36.22 -9.69
CA ALA A 555 0.47 37.16 -10.80
C ALA A 555 1.36 36.53 -11.87
N LEU A 556 0.88 36.45 -13.12
CA LEU A 556 1.75 36.00 -14.22
C LEU A 556 2.87 37.01 -14.46
N ALA A 557 4.03 36.50 -14.83
CA ALA A 557 5.20 37.30 -15.14
C ALA A 557 4.88 38.31 -16.25
N ALA A 558 5.16 39.59 -16.01
CA ALA A 558 5.08 40.63 -17.04
C ALA A 558 6.37 40.72 -17.88
N THR A 559 7.41 40.00 -17.46
CA THR A 559 8.74 40.00 -18.08
C THR A 559 9.14 38.57 -18.44
N LYS A 560 10.30 38.43 -19.08
CA LYS A 560 10.90 37.14 -19.43
C LYS A 560 11.55 36.42 -18.23
N GLN A 561 11.35 36.93 -17.01
CA GLN A 561 11.98 36.45 -15.80
C GLN A 561 10.99 36.49 -14.62
N VAL A 562 11.09 35.50 -13.74
CA VAL A 562 10.53 35.48 -12.38
C VAL A 562 11.67 35.32 -11.39
N THR A 563 11.61 36.01 -10.26
CA THR A 563 12.60 35.88 -9.19
C THR A 563 11.87 35.63 -7.88
N SER A 564 12.15 34.47 -7.28
CA SER A 564 11.59 34.02 -6.01
C SER A 564 12.66 34.04 -4.92
N ALA A 565 12.42 33.32 -3.81
CA ALA A 565 13.36 33.29 -2.70
C ALA A 565 14.62 32.50 -3.08
N HIS A 566 14.44 31.41 -3.82
CA HIS A 566 15.48 30.42 -4.07
C HIS A 566 15.85 30.28 -5.55
N ALA A 567 15.05 30.81 -6.47
CA ALA A 567 15.35 30.76 -7.91
C ALA A 567 15.24 32.11 -8.64
N ILE A 568 15.88 32.13 -9.80
CA ILE A 568 15.69 33.05 -10.90
C ILE A 568 15.28 32.17 -12.07
N VAL A 569 14.05 32.31 -12.57
CA VAL A 569 13.54 31.53 -13.71
C VAL A 569 13.43 32.45 -14.91
N GLU A 570 14.03 32.09 -16.03
CA GLU A 570 14.12 32.89 -17.25
C GLU A 570 13.67 32.12 -18.49
N THR A 571 13.08 32.81 -19.47
CA THR A 571 12.84 32.21 -20.79
C THR A 571 13.99 32.48 -21.76
N SER A 572 14.51 31.42 -22.34
CA SER A 572 15.57 31.44 -23.36
C SER A 572 15.04 31.71 -24.77
N ASP A 573 13.73 31.60 -24.99
CA ASP A 573 13.08 31.95 -26.26
C ASP A 573 11.72 32.65 -26.08
N SER A 574 10.89 32.71 -27.13
CA SER A 574 9.59 33.39 -27.10
C SER A 574 8.40 32.42 -27.07
N SER A 575 8.62 31.10 -27.12
CA SER A 575 7.52 30.14 -27.05
C SER A 575 7.17 29.73 -25.63
N VAL A 576 8.03 30.00 -24.64
CA VAL A 576 7.66 29.87 -23.22
C VAL A 576 6.67 30.95 -22.82
N THR A 577 5.55 30.53 -22.25
CA THR A 577 4.46 31.40 -21.81
C THR A 577 4.70 31.95 -20.39
N PRO A 578 4.08 33.08 -20.02
CA PRO A 578 4.12 33.56 -18.64
C PRO A 578 3.55 32.59 -17.60
N ALA A 579 2.63 31.70 -18.03
CA ALA A 579 2.06 30.66 -17.18
C ALA A 579 3.09 29.57 -16.87
N GLU A 580 3.80 29.09 -17.88
CA GLU A 580 4.90 28.14 -17.74
C GLU A 580 6.03 28.67 -16.87
N LEU A 581 6.43 29.93 -17.08
CA LEU A 581 7.47 30.59 -16.29
C LEU A 581 7.11 30.63 -14.79
N GLN A 582 5.87 31.00 -14.47
CA GLN A 582 5.39 31.03 -13.08
C GLN A 582 5.18 29.63 -12.50
N SER A 583 4.80 28.67 -13.33
CA SER A 583 4.64 27.26 -12.93
C SER A 583 5.94 26.65 -12.46
N VAL A 584 7.04 26.82 -13.23
CA VAL A 584 8.36 26.31 -12.84
C VAL A 584 8.83 26.95 -11.54
N ASP A 585 8.64 28.27 -11.37
CA ASP A 585 8.97 28.97 -10.13
C ASP A 585 8.21 28.40 -8.92
N ASN A 586 6.89 28.19 -9.06
CA ASN A 586 6.06 27.65 -7.99
C ASN A 586 6.43 26.20 -7.62
N ILE A 587 6.69 25.36 -8.62
CA ILE A 587 7.11 23.97 -8.38
C ILE A 587 8.50 23.93 -7.75
N PHE A 588 9.43 24.77 -8.22
CA PHE A 588 10.77 24.82 -7.64
C PHE A 588 10.75 25.23 -6.17
N GLU A 589 9.98 26.26 -5.82
CA GLU A 589 9.82 26.70 -4.43
C GLU A 589 9.16 25.63 -3.54
N HIS A 590 8.31 24.78 -4.11
CA HIS A 590 7.73 23.62 -3.42
C HIS A 590 8.79 22.54 -3.12
N VAL A 591 9.54 22.09 -4.13
CA VAL A 591 10.52 21.02 -3.97
C VAL A 591 11.77 21.47 -3.20
N TYR A 592 12.11 22.77 -3.23
CA TYR A 592 13.34 23.30 -2.64
C TYR A 592 13.54 22.87 -1.18
N GLN A 593 12.53 23.08 -0.33
CA GLN A 593 12.65 22.80 1.10
C GLN A 593 12.81 21.30 1.37
N GLU A 594 12.09 20.46 0.63
CA GLU A 594 12.18 19.00 0.75
C GLU A 594 13.56 18.50 0.36
N THR A 595 14.05 18.88 -0.83
CA THR A 595 15.33 18.42 -1.34
C THR A 595 16.47 18.92 -0.44
N VAL A 596 16.50 20.20 -0.05
CA VAL A 596 17.53 20.74 0.86
C VAL A 596 17.55 20.01 2.20
N SER A 597 16.38 19.72 2.77
CA SER A 597 16.25 19.00 4.04
C SER A 597 16.72 17.55 3.93
N SER A 598 16.32 16.86 2.86
CA SER A 598 16.72 15.48 2.57
C SER A 598 18.24 15.36 2.39
N GLU A 599 18.82 16.22 1.56
CA GLU A 599 20.24 16.20 1.26
C GLU A 599 21.09 16.68 2.44
N GLY A 600 20.54 17.57 3.27
CA GLY A 600 21.31 18.30 4.27
C GLY A 600 22.38 19.18 3.64
N ILE A 601 22.05 19.79 2.50
CA ILE A 601 22.90 20.70 1.72
C ILE A 601 22.05 21.93 1.38
N VAL A 602 22.54 23.12 1.71
CA VAL A 602 21.90 24.39 1.38
C VAL A 602 22.68 25.02 0.22
N PRO A 603 22.04 25.35 -0.92
CA PRO A 603 22.71 26.04 -2.03
C PRO A 603 23.35 27.33 -1.55
N THR A 604 24.54 27.62 -2.06
CA THR A 604 25.23 28.88 -1.75
C THR A 604 24.67 30.08 -2.52
N GLN A 605 23.94 29.82 -3.60
CA GLN A 605 23.38 30.81 -4.52
C GLN A 605 21.93 30.43 -4.87
N LYS A 606 21.21 31.38 -5.49
CA LYS A 606 19.93 31.06 -6.12
C LYS A 606 20.16 30.17 -7.33
N MET A 607 19.21 29.29 -7.60
CA MET A 607 19.18 28.53 -8.83
C MET A 607 18.80 29.44 -10.00
N ASP A 608 19.55 29.33 -11.08
CA ASP A 608 19.33 30.00 -12.36
C ASP A 608 18.70 28.99 -13.33
N ILE A 609 17.40 29.12 -13.56
CA ILE A 609 16.58 28.13 -14.28
C ILE A 609 16.19 28.70 -15.65
N HIS A 610 16.73 28.11 -16.71
CA HIS A 610 16.52 28.54 -18.10
C HIS A 610 15.50 27.66 -18.82
N LEU A 611 14.44 28.27 -19.34
CA LEU A 611 13.34 27.58 -20.00
C LEU A 611 13.43 27.70 -21.52
N TYR A 612 13.34 26.58 -22.20
CA TYR A 612 13.36 26.47 -23.66
C TYR A 612 12.01 25.97 -24.13
N GLY A 613 11.32 26.76 -24.93
CA GLY A 613 10.01 26.42 -25.46
C GLY A 613 10.07 25.59 -26.74
N SER A 614 11.26 25.17 -27.20
CA SER A 614 11.40 24.29 -28.37
C SER A 614 12.67 23.43 -28.31
N THR A 615 12.63 22.24 -28.90
CA THR A 615 13.81 21.37 -29.05
C THR A 615 14.96 22.07 -29.79
N ASN A 616 14.66 22.94 -30.75
CA ASN A 616 15.67 23.67 -31.52
C ASN A 616 16.41 24.70 -30.69
N SER A 617 15.72 25.48 -29.85
CA SER A 617 16.36 26.45 -28.95
C SER A 617 17.19 25.74 -27.88
N TYR A 618 16.69 24.60 -27.37
CA TYR A 618 17.42 23.75 -26.42
C TYR A 618 18.67 23.12 -27.06
N GLN A 619 18.58 22.61 -28.29
CA GLN A 619 19.75 22.15 -29.05
C GLN A 619 20.77 23.28 -29.29
N GLN A 620 20.28 24.48 -29.62
CA GLN A 620 21.15 25.63 -29.92
C GLN A 620 21.93 26.09 -28.69
N HIS A 621 21.38 25.93 -27.48
CA HIS A 621 22.10 26.16 -26.23
C HIS A 621 23.37 25.31 -26.17
N TYR A 622 23.27 24.00 -26.36
CA TYR A 622 24.43 23.10 -26.32
C TYR A 622 25.42 23.34 -27.48
N LEU A 623 24.93 23.72 -28.66
CA LEU A 623 25.81 24.15 -29.74
C LEU A 623 26.66 25.38 -29.33
N ASN A 624 26.08 26.31 -28.58
CA ASN A 624 26.77 27.51 -28.10
C ASN A 624 27.75 27.18 -26.96
N GLU A 625 27.47 26.17 -26.13
CA GLU A 625 28.38 25.63 -25.12
C GLU A 625 29.55 24.82 -25.72
N GLY A 626 29.54 24.59 -27.05
CA GLY A 626 30.65 24.00 -27.79
C GLY A 626 30.49 22.50 -28.08
N TYR A 627 29.32 21.91 -27.81
CA TYR A 627 29.02 20.53 -28.18
C TYR A 627 28.97 20.35 -29.70
N SER A 628 29.27 19.14 -30.17
CA SER A 628 29.07 18.84 -31.59
C SER A 628 27.57 18.88 -31.93
N LYS A 629 27.27 19.05 -33.21
CA LYS A 629 25.87 19.04 -33.69
C LYS A 629 25.15 17.73 -33.36
N SER A 630 25.83 16.60 -33.47
CA SER A 630 25.25 15.29 -33.15
C SER A 630 24.99 15.12 -31.65
N GLU A 631 25.93 15.55 -30.79
CA GLU A 631 25.74 15.47 -29.33
C GLU A 631 24.61 16.42 -28.88
N SER A 632 24.62 17.66 -29.36
CA SER A 632 23.57 18.64 -29.04
C SER A 632 22.19 18.16 -29.47
N GLN A 633 22.11 17.53 -30.65
CA GLN A 633 20.87 16.92 -31.14
C GLN A 633 20.45 15.77 -30.24
N GLN A 634 21.38 14.86 -29.92
CA GLN A 634 21.10 13.72 -29.06
C GLN A 634 20.63 14.15 -27.67
N ILE A 635 21.25 15.16 -27.06
CA ILE A 635 20.81 15.72 -25.78
C ILE A 635 19.39 16.27 -25.92
N ALA A 636 19.13 17.12 -26.91
CA ALA A 636 17.81 17.71 -27.10
C ALA A 636 16.70 16.69 -27.43
N GLU A 637 17.05 15.52 -27.98
CA GLU A 637 16.12 14.43 -28.31
C GLU A 637 15.91 13.45 -27.15
N LEU A 638 16.90 13.27 -26.28
CA LEU A 638 16.89 12.26 -25.23
C LEU A 638 16.68 12.84 -23.83
N SER A 639 16.85 14.15 -23.67
CA SER A 639 16.85 14.84 -22.39
C SER A 639 15.86 16.00 -22.39
N VAL A 640 15.17 16.14 -21.25
CA VAL A 640 14.15 17.19 -21.06
C VAL A 640 14.64 18.28 -20.12
N ALA A 641 15.71 18.02 -19.37
CA ALA A 641 16.36 18.98 -18.51
C ALA A 641 17.82 18.60 -18.27
N SER A 642 18.62 19.58 -17.85
CA SER A 642 20.01 19.36 -17.48
C SER A 642 20.45 20.30 -16.37
N GLU A 643 21.46 19.86 -15.64
CA GLU A 643 22.19 20.67 -14.67
C GLU A 643 23.54 21.09 -15.26
N GLU A 644 23.90 22.37 -15.07
CA GLU A 644 25.17 22.94 -15.50
C GLU A 644 25.90 23.65 -14.35
N GLY A 645 26.82 22.94 -13.71
CA GLY A 645 27.72 23.52 -12.72
C GLY A 645 27.27 23.29 -11.28
N GLN A 646 26.82 24.34 -10.59
CA GLN A 646 26.36 24.27 -9.20
C GLN A 646 25.02 24.95 -8.96
N ASN A 647 24.55 25.75 -9.93
CA ASN A 647 23.37 26.58 -9.74
C ASN A 647 22.57 26.83 -11.02
N THR A 648 22.82 26.11 -12.12
CA THR A 648 22.08 26.31 -13.38
C THR A 648 21.30 25.07 -13.75
N ILE A 649 20.01 25.23 -14.05
CA ILE A 649 19.13 24.16 -14.56
C ILE A 649 18.54 24.63 -15.89
N ASN A 650 18.60 23.80 -16.92
CA ASN A 650 17.99 24.06 -18.21
C ASN A 650 16.79 23.12 -18.41
N ILE A 651 15.63 23.61 -18.89
CA ILE A 651 14.39 22.81 -18.99
C ILE A 651 13.72 23.00 -20.36
N LEU A 652 13.29 21.91 -20.99
CA LEU A 652 12.48 21.88 -22.20
C LEU A 652 10.97 21.82 -21.86
N MET A 653 10.24 22.90 -22.11
CA MET A 653 8.88 23.11 -21.58
C MET A 653 7.76 22.23 -22.15
N PRO A 654 7.67 21.93 -23.47
CA PRO A 654 6.59 21.09 -23.99
C PRO A 654 6.53 19.71 -23.31
N THR A 655 7.68 19.25 -22.80
CA THR A 655 7.81 17.98 -22.11
C THR A 655 7.56 18.11 -20.61
N PHE A 656 7.93 19.24 -20.00
CA PHE A 656 7.73 19.53 -18.57
C PHE A 656 6.26 19.53 -18.12
N VAL A 657 5.32 19.87 -19.02
CA VAL A 657 3.88 19.81 -18.71
C VAL A 657 3.28 18.42 -18.89
N THR A 658 3.97 17.53 -19.62
CA THR A 658 3.52 16.17 -19.90
C THR A 658 4.19 15.11 -19.01
N ILE A 659 5.37 15.42 -18.49
CA ILE A 659 6.16 14.61 -17.56
C ILE A 659 6.11 15.35 -16.22
N ASP A 660 5.94 14.64 -15.10
CA ASP A 660 5.71 15.29 -13.81
C ASP A 660 6.83 16.32 -13.48
N GLY A 661 6.47 17.61 -13.52
CA GLY A 661 7.40 18.71 -13.31
C GLY A 661 8.02 18.73 -11.91
N LEU A 662 7.37 18.11 -10.91
CA LEU A 662 7.95 17.91 -9.58
C LEU A 662 9.16 16.99 -9.65
N ASN A 663 9.06 15.90 -10.42
CA ASN A 663 10.14 14.95 -10.64
C ASN A 663 11.36 15.64 -11.26
N ILE A 664 11.14 16.29 -12.42
CA ILE A 664 12.21 16.95 -13.17
C ILE A 664 12.96 17.96 -12.29
N LEU A 665 12.25 18.86 -11.61
CA LEU A 665 12.91 19.91 -10.83
C LEU A 665 13.65 19.36 -9.62
N ALA A 666 13.09 18.38 -8.89
CA ALA A 666 13.78 17.77 -7.77
C ALA A 666 14.99 16.94 -8.22
N HIS A 667 14.88 16.26 -9.36
CA HIS A 667 15.98 15.52 -9.99
C HIS A 667 17.16 16.45 -10.31
N GLU A 668 16.93 17.49 -11.12
CA GLU A 668 18.00 18.41 -11.53
C GLU A 668 18.55 19.21 -10.35
N PHE A 669 17.69 19.59 -9.41
CA PHE A 669 18.13 20.30 -8.21
C PHE A 669 19.02 19.42 -7.32
N THR A 670 18.79 18.10 -7.30
CA THR A 670 19.67 17.17 -6.57
C THR A 670 21.07 17.16 -7.17
N HIS A 671 21.22 17.19 -8.51
CA HIS A 671 22.54 17.32 -9.13
C HIS A 671 23.26 18.60 -8.71
N ALA A 672 22.55 19.74 -8.72
CA ALA A 672 23.13 21.02 -8.33
C ALA A 672 23.60 21.01 -6.87
N LEU A 673 22.80 20.43 -5.97
CA LEU A 673 23.15 20.28 -4.55
C LEU A 673 24.35 19.35 -4.34
N THR A 674 24.41 18.21 -5.02
CA THR A 674 25.51 17.27 -4.82
C THR A 674 26.82 17.81 -5.40
N ALA A 675 26.76 18.64 -6.46
CA ALA A 675 27.91 19.36 -7.01
C ALA A 675 28.52 20.41 -6.06
N GLU A 676 27.79 20.87 -5.04
CA GLU A 676 28.32 21.75 -3.98
C GLU A 676 29.26 21.00 -3.02
N VAL A 677 29.14 19.68 -2.91
CA VAL A 677 29.92 18.88 -1.93
C VAL A 677 30.89 17.89 -2.55
N SER A 678 30.73 17.53 -3.83
CA SER A 678 31.62 16.58 -4.49
C SER A 678 31.63 16.73 -6.00
N GLN A 679 32.83 16.65 -6.60
CA GLN A 679 33.01 16.61 -8.06
C GLN A 679 33.37 15.22 -8.58
N LYS A 680 33.57 14.22 -7.70
CA LYS A 680 33.94 12.85 -8.08
C LYS A 680 32.83 11.83 -7.88
N ILE A 681 31.58 12.28 -7.71
CA ILE A 681 30.43 11.38 -7.63
C ILE A 681 30.38 10.57 -8.95
N PRO A 682 30.44 9.23 -8.89
CA PRO A 682 30.30 8.44 -10.10
C PRO A 682 28.88 8.60 -10.65
N SER A 683 28.76 8.61 -11.98
CA SER A 683 27.48 8.82 -12.68
C SER A 683 26.34 7.97 -12.11
N TRP A 684 26.56 6.69 -11.83
CA TRP A 684 25.50 5.83 -11.26
C TRP A 684 24.97 6.31 -9.91
N ALA A 685 25.82 6.90 -9.06
CA ALA A 685 25.38 7.41 -7.77
C ALA A 685 24.72 8.78 -7.95
N ASN A 686 25.23 9.61 -8.86
CA ASN A 686 24.65 10.94 -9.08
C ASN A 686 23.25 10.83 -9.69
N GLU A 687 23.09 10.06 -10.76
CA GLU A 687 21.80 9.83 -11.42
C GLU A 687 20.84 9.06 -10.53
N GLY A 688 21.30 7.99 -9.88
CA GLY A 688 20.43 7.23 -8.99
C GLY A 688 19.96 8.02 -7.77
N GLY A 689 20.79 8.94 -7.25
CA GLY A 689 20.42 9.86 -6.20
C GLY A 689 19.37 10.88 -6.66
N ALA A 690 19.61 11.49 -7.82
CA ALA A 690 18.68 12.45 -8.43
C ALA A 690 17.33 11.83 -8.76
N TRP A 691 17.28 10.66 -9.39
CA TRP A 691 16.02 9.93 -9.64
C TRP A 691 15.30 9.56 -8.35
N THR A 692 16.04 9.21 -7.28
CA THR A 692 15.41 8.92 -5.99
C THR A 692 14.68 10.14 -5.45
N GLN A 693 15.28 11.34 -5.54
CA GLN A 693 14.63 12.58 -5.12
C GLN A 693 13.51 13.02 -6.08
N GLY A 694 13.72 12.87 -7.39
CA GLY A 694 12.70 13.12 -8.41
C GLY A 694 11.42 12.32 -8.18
N ILE A 695 11.55 11.00 -7.99
CA ILE A 695 10.40 10.12 -7.71
C ILE A 695 9.79 10.43 -6.34
N ASN A 696 10.58 10.81 -5.33
CA ASN A 696 10.05 11.25 -4.04
C ASN A 696 9.20 12.53 -4.16
N ALA A 697 9.62 13.48 -5.00
CA ALA A 697 8.87 14.70 -5.28
C ALA A 697 7.62 14.44 -6.13
N GLU A 698 7.69 13.53 -7.11
CA GLU A 698 6.54 13.10 -7.91
C GLU A 698 5.43 12.51 -7.04
N VAL A 699 5.80 11.69 -6.05
CA VAL A 699 4.83 11.15 -5.09
C VAL A 699 4.43 12.15 -4.02
N ASP A 700 5.03 13.35 -3.95
CA ASP A 700 4.69 14.48 -3.09
C ASP A 700 4.24 14.07 -1.68
N HIS A 701 5.10 13.30 -1.01
CA HIS A 701 4.86 12.72 0.32
C HIS A 701 3.61 11.82 0.46
N SER A 702 2.99 11.39 -0.64
CA SER A 702 1.89 10.44 -0.64
C SER A 702 2.24 9.24 0.24
N PRO A 703 1.35 8.86 1.17
CA PRO A 703 1.55 7.69 1.99
C PRO A 703 1.11 6.40 1.26
N SER A 704 0.70 6.49 0.00
CA SER A 704 0.28 5.36 -0.81
C SER A 704 1.48 4.53 -1.26
N SER A 705 1.71 3.40 -0.57
CA SER A 705 2.74 2.43 -0.96
C SER A 705 2.55 1.91 -2.38
N MET A 706 1.31 1.85 -2.86
CA MET A 706 0.98 1.36 -4.19
C MET A 706 1.35 2.37 -5.28
N LEU A 707 1.17 3.67 -5.01
CA LEU A 707 1.63 4.73 -5.90
C LEU A 707 3.16 4.69 -6.04
N LYS A 708 3.87 4.65 -4.90
CA LYS A 708 5.33 4.55 -4.87
C LYS A 708 5.85 3.32 -5.62
N GLN A 709 5.23 2.17 -5.38
CA GLN A 709 5.58 0.93 -6.07
C GLN A 709 5.28 0.97 -7.56
N GLY A 710 4.17 1.59 -7.97
CA GLY A 710 3.77 1.74 -9.36
C GLY A 710 4.79 2.54 -10.16
N ILE A 711 5.09 3.76 -9.70
CA ILE A 711 6.09 4.64 -10.30
C ILE A 711 7.48 3.97 -10.30
N GLN A 712 7.89 3.35 -9.18
CA GLN A 712 9.14 2.60 -9.11
C GLN A 712 9.22 1.48 -10.17
N TRP A 713 8.16 0.68 -10.29
CA TRP A 713 8.17 -0.43 -11.22
C TRP A 713 8.14 0.03 -12.67
N ASN A 714 7.42 1.10 -12.99
CA ASN A 714 7.40 1.66 -14.33
C ASN A 714 8.83 1.94 -14.83
N GLU A 715 9.67 2.52 -13.97
CA GLU A 715 11.09 2.75 -14.29
C GLU A 715 11.90 1.44 -14.40
N TRP A 716 11.56 0.41 -13.62
CA TRP A 716 12.35 -0.83 -13.55
C TRP A 716 12.02 -1.86 -14.65
N VAL A 717 10.87 -1.76 -15.33
CA VAL A 717 10.45 -2.74 -16.35
C VAL A 717 11.53 -2.91 -17.42
N ASP A 718 12.06 -1.81 -17.95
CA ASP A 718 13.06 -1.83 -19.04
C ASP A 718 14.36 -2.53 -18.61
N ILE A 719 14.89 -2.19 -17.43
CA ILE A 719 16.15 -2.82 -16.94
C ILE A 719 15.96 -4.30 -16.61
N VAL A 720 14.76 -4.71 -16.18
CA VAL A 720 14.44 -6.12 -15.92
C VAL A 720 14.31 -6.88 -17.24
N ALA A 721 13.73 -6.27 -18.28
CA ALA A 721 13.71 -6.82 -19.64
C ALA A 721 15.13 -7.02 -20.19
N HIS A 722 16.01 -6.04 -20.00
CA HIS A 722 17.42 -6.15 -20.39
C HIS A 722 18.18 -7.21 -19.59
N GLN A 723 17.87 -7.38 -18.31
CA GLN A 723 18.40 -8.48 -17.51
C GLN A 723 17.92 -9.84 -18.02
N GLN A 724 16.64 -9.98 -18.39
CA GLN A 724 16.07 -11.20 -18.96
C GLN A 724 16.72 -11.56 -20.29
N ASN A 725 17.03 -10.56 -21.12
CA ASN A 725 17.67 -10.72 -22.43
C ASN A 725 19.20 -10.82 -22.38
N HIS A 726 19.80 -10.79 -21.19
CA HIS A 726 21.26 -10.76 -20.99
C HIS A 726 21.96 -9.59 -21.69
N THR A 727 21.28 -8.46 -21.82
CA THR A 727 21.77 -7.21 -22.42
C THR A 727 21.98 -6.10 -21.38
N LEU A 728 21.71 -6.36 -20.09
CA LEU A 728 21.98 -5.43 -19.00
C LEU A 728 23.49 -5.16 -18.87
N LEU A 729 23.87 -3.89 -18.83
CA LEU A 729 25.25 -3.46 -18.65
C LEU A 729 25.68 -3.56 -17.17
N PRO A 730 26.99 -3.74 -16.89
CA PRO A 730 27.49 -3.68 -15.51
C PRO A 730 27.22 -2.31 -14.88
N LEU A 731 26.77 -2.30 -13.62
CA LEU A 731 26.55 -1.06 -12.86
C LEU A 731 27.85 -0.22 -12.78
N GLY A 732 27.75 1.06 -13.12
CA GLY A 732 28.89 1.99 -13.16
C GLY A 732 29.89 1.78 -14.31
N GLY A 733 29.62 0.83 -15.22
CA GLY A 733 30.46 0.54 -16.38
C GLY A 733 30.03 1.19 -17.69
N ALA A 734 28.85 1.80 -17.73
CA ALA A 734 28.26 2.37 -18.94
C ALA A 734 28.16 3.90 -18.84
N SER A 735 28.29 4.59 -19.97
CA SER A 735 27.87 5.99 -20.09
C SER A 735 26.34 6.03 -20.29
N THR A 736 25.67 7.00 -19.69
CA THR A 736 24.21 7.23 -19.84
C THR A 736 23.75 7.31 -21.30
N LEU A 737 24.64 7.73 -22.22
CA LEU A 737 24.38 7.82 -23.66
C LEU A 737 24.68 6.54 -24.46
N SER A 738 25.32 5.54 -23.85
CA SER A 738 25.83 4.34 -24.54
C SER A 738 24.91 3.11 -24.49
N GLY A 739 23.80 3.20 -23.75
CA GLY A 739 22.85 2.10 -23.57
C GLY A 739 21.71 2.09 -24.59
N ASN A 740 21.27 0.88 -24.95
CA ASN A 740 20.03 0.65 -25.71
C ASN A 740 18.77 0.62 -24.82
N TYR A 741 18.90 1.04 -23.56
CA TYR A 741 17.85 1.22 -22.54
C TYR A 741 18.15 2.44 -21.68
N ASN A 742 17.24 2.81 -20.78
CA ASN A 742 17.51 3.86 -19.80
C ASN A 742 18.48 3.38 -18.70
N ILE A 743 19.77 3.70 -18.83
CA ILE A 743 20.77 3.33 -17.83
C ILE A 743 20.48 3.98 -16.47
N GLU A 744 19.89 5.17 -16.46
CA GLU A 744 19.60 5.88 -15.21
C GLU A 744 18.55 5.13 -14.36
N ALA A 745 17.64 4.37 -15.00
CA ALA A 745 16.73 3.50 -14.26
C ALA A 745 17.47 2.39 -13.49
N GLN A 746 18.59 1.88 -14.03
CA GLN A 746 19.45 0.92 -13.34
C GLN A 746 20.19 1.58 -12.18
N ASP A 747 20.62 2.82 -12.36
CA ASP A 747 21.31 3.63 -11.35
C ASP A 747 20.36 3.97 -10.20
N TYR A 748 19.13 4.39 -10.52
CA TYR A 748 18.03 4.58 -9.58
C TYR A 748 17.71 3.31 -8.80
N PHE A 749 17.56 2.18 -9.49
CA PHE A 749 17.32 0.89 -8.86
C PHE A 749 18.43 0.57 -7.85
N ALA A 750 19.70 0.76 -8.23
CA ALA A 750 20.84 0.51 -7.37
C ALA A 750 20.85 1.43 -6.13
N VAL A 751 20.70 2.74 -6.30
CA VAL A 751 20.64 3.68 -5.17
C VAL A 751 19.46 3.36 -4.26
N THR A 752 18.31 2.99 -4.80
CA THR A 752 17.16 2.53 -4.01
C THR A 752 17.49 1.31 -3.15
N GLN A 753 18.29 0.34 -3.64
CA GLN A 753 18.76 -0.79 -2.83
C GLN A 753 19.64 -0.32 -1.65
N LEU A 754 20.54 0.66 -1.87
CA LEU A 754 21.37 1.22 -0.80
C LEU A 754 20.53 1.98 0.23
N VAL A 755 19.62 2.83 -0.23
CA VAL A 755 18.76 3.66 0.63
C VAL A 755 17.84 2.77 1.45
N ASN A 756 17.27 1.71 0.87
CA ASN A 756 16.45 0.76 1.61
C ASN A 756 17.25 -0.02 2.67
N LYS A 757 18.52 -0.31 2.41
CA LYS A 757 19.39 -1.10 3.32
C LYS A 757 20.06 -0.25 4.41
N PHE A 758 20.50 0.96 4.07
CA PHE A 758 21.36 1.79 4.91
C PHE A 758 20.78 3.18 5.23
N GLY A 759 19.72 3.59 4.54
CA GLY A 759 19.08 4.91 4.67
C GLY A 759 19.74 6.00 3.83
N TRP A 760 18.96 7.03 3.51
CA TRP A 760 19.41 8.19 2.71
C TRP A 760 20.61 8.92 3.34
N SER A 761 20.61 9.09 4.66
CA SER A 761 21.72 9.73 5.39
C SER A 761 23.06 9.02 5.17
N LYS A 762 23.08 7.68 5.05
CA LYS A 762 24.29 6.93 4.72
C LYS A 762 24.72 7.11 3.28
N PHE A 763 23.77 7.16 2.34
CA PHE A 763 24.06 7.51 0.96
C PHE A 763 24.72 8.90 0.86
N MET A 764 24.18 9.90 1.56
CA MET A 764 24.76 11.24 1.58
C MET A 764 26.05 11.37 2.38
N GLN A 765 26.34 10.43 3.30
CA GLN A 765 27.68 10.31 3.88
C GLN A 765 28.70 9.87 2.82
N TYR A 766 28.34 8.91 1.96
CA TYR A 766 29.18 8.44 0.86
C TYR A 766 29.47 9.56 -0.14
N VAL A 767 28.44 10.29 -0.59
CA VAL A 767 28.57 11.42 -1.53
C VAL A 767 29.57 12.46 -1.02
N ARG A 768 29.52 12.82 0.27
CA ARG A 768 30.45 13.81 0.87
C ARG A 768 31.87 13.28 1.07
N SER A 769 32.06 11.97 1.18
CA SER A 769 33.35 11.37 1.53
C SER A 769 34.20 11.05 0.30
N ILE A 770 33.57 10.85 -0.86
CA ILE A 770 34.21 10.29 -2.06
C ILE A 770 35.35 11.14 -2.62
N ASP A 771 35.35 12.45 -2.38
CA ASP A 771 36.40 13.35 -2.85
C ASP A 771 37.73 13.15 -2.10
N HIS A 772 37.66 12.65 -0.86
CA HIS A 772 38.77 12.57 0.07
C HIS A 772 39.12 11.15 0.51
N ASP A 773 38.22 10.19 0.29
CA ASP A 773 38.41 8.79 0.64
C ASP A 773 38.22 7.88 -0.60
N PRO A 774 39.30 7.29 -1.13
CA PRO A 774 39.21 6.35 -2.26
C PRO A 774 38.45 5.06 -1.90
N ASN A 775 38.24 4.76 -0.61
CA ASN A 775 37.46 3.63 -0.12
C ASN A 775 36.08 4.06 0.43
N ALA A 776 35.62 5.29 0.15
CA ALA A 776 34.41 5.87 0.73
C ALA A 776 33.19 4.95 0.69
N PHE A 777 33.03 4.18 -0.40
CA PHE A 777 31.94 3.22 -0.53
C PHE A 777 32.02 2.12 0.55
N ALA A 778 33.19 1.47 0.67
CA ALA A 778 33.39 0.37 1.62
C ALA A 778 33.33 0.86 3.07
N ASP A 779 33.92 2.03 3.35
CA ASP A 779 33.95 2.60 4.69
C ASP A 779 32.55 3.09 5.14
N THR A 780 31.70 3.52 4.20
CA THR A 780 30.34 3.98 4.49
C THR A 780 29.36 2.82 4.67
N PHE A 781 29.38 1.84 3.76
CA PHE A 781 28.37 0.77 3.67
C PHE A 781 28.83 -0.57 4.25
N GLY A 782 30.12 -0.73 4.56
CA GLY A 782 30.67 -1.98 5.11
C GLY A 782 30.77 -3.12 4.09
N GLU A 783 30.64 -2.85 2.79
CA GLU A 783 30.82 -3.81 1.70
C GLU A 783 31.49 -3.19 0.49
N SER A 784 32.15 -3.98 -0.36
CA SER A 784 32.77 -3.47 -1.58
C SER A 784 31.73 -3.12 -2.65
N PHE A 785 32.04 -2.16 -3.52
CA PHE A 785 31.17 -1.82 -4.66
C PHE A 785 30.90 -3.02 -5.57
N SER A 786 31.90 -3.89 -5.79
CA SER A 786 31.73 -5.10 -6.60
C SER A 786 30.71 -6.06 -5.98
N THR A 787 30.77 -6.25 -4.65
CA THR A 787 29.79 -7.05 -3.91
C THR A 787 28.39 -6.47 -4.03
N PHE A 788 28.26 -5.16 -3.85
CA PHE A 788 26.98 -4.47 -3.99
C PHE A 788 26.41 -4.59 -5.42
N SER A 789 27.22 -4.33 -6.45
CA SER A 789 26.82 -4.46 -7.86
C SER A 789 26.33 -5.88 -8.17
N GLN A 790 27.01 -6.92 -7.69
CA GLN A 790 26.56 -8.31 -7.84
C GLN A 790 25.23 -8.58 -7.12
N GLN A 791 25.00 -7.98 -5.95
CA GLN A 791 23.72 -8.08 -5.25
C GLN A 791 22.60 -7.44 -6.08
N VAL A 792 22.82 -6.23 -6.62
CA VAL A 792 21.86 -5.52 -7.49
C VAL A 792 21.48 -6.37 -8.71
N THR A 793 22.45 -6.85 -9.47
CA THR A 793 22.20 -7.75 -10.62
C THR A 793 21.51 -9.03 -10.19
N GLY A 794 21.84 -9.57 -9.01
CA GLY A 794 21.18 -10.73 -8.43
C GLY A 794 19.71 -10.51 -8.07
N VAL A 795 19.30 -9.29 -7.71
CA VAL A 795 17.88 -8.95 -7.49
C VAL A 795 17.17 -8.86 -8.84
N LEU A 796 17.72 -8.12 -9.81
CA LEU A 796 17.14 -8.00 -11.16
C LEU A 796 17.00 -9.38 -11.83
N ALA A 797 17.97 -10.28 -11.65
CA ALA A 797 17.90 -11.64 -12.20
C ALA A 797 16.76 -12.47 -11.56
N LYS A 798 16.46 -12.25 -10.27
CA LYS A 798 15.30 -12.89 -9.62
C LYS A 798 14.00 -12.32 -10.16
N ASP A 799 13.94 -11.01 -10.41
CA ASP A 799 12.76 -10.35 -10.97
C ASP A 799 12.50 -10.78 -12.41
N ALA A 800 13.53 -10.81 -13.25
CA ALA A 800 13.48 -11.28 -14.64
C ALA A 800 13.07 -12.77 -14.78
N ALA A 801 13.27 -13.58 -13.73
CA ALA A 801 12.92 -15.00 -13.71
C ALA A 801 11.46 -15.26 -13.31
N ARG A 802 10.72 -14.23 -12.87
CA ARG A 802 9.31 -14.35 -12.55
C ARG A 802 8.49 -14.52 -13.83
N SER A 803 7.39 -15.27 -13.73
CA SER A 803 6.47 -15.50 -14.84
C SER A 803 5.16 -14.75 -14.59
N PRO A 804 4.55 -14.13 -15.62
CA PRO A 804 3.21 -13.57 -15.53
C PRO A 804 2.23 -14.59 -14.93
N GLY A 805 1.57 -14.19 -13.85
CA GLY A 805 0.65 -15.03 -13.10
C GLY A 805 -0.74 -14.43 -13.02
N THR A 806 -1.67 -15.19 -12.42
CA THR A 806 -2.92 -14.61 -11.92
C THR A 806 -2.58 -13.59 -10.85
N PHE A 807 -3.32 -12.49 -10.78
CA PHE A 807 -3.20 -11.54 -9.69
C PHE A 807 -4.57 -11.10 -9.19
N THR A 808 -4.58 -10.47 -8.03
CA THR A 808 -5.80 -9.93 -7.43
C THR A 808 -5.72 -8.42 -7.36
N VAL A 809 -6.87 -7.79 -7.59
CA VAL A 809 -7.08 -6.34 -7.50
C VAL A 809 -8.17 -6.12 -6.48
N THR A 810 -7.87 -5.38 -5.42
CA THR A 810 -8.88 -4.93 -4.46
C THR A 810 -9.27 -3.50 -4.79
N LEU A 811 -10.55 -3.28 -5.07
CA LEU A 811 -11.14 -1.99 -5.39
C LEU A 811 -12.11 -1.59 -4.29
N ARG A 812 -12.15 -0.30 -3.99
CA ARG A 812 -13.19 0.31 -3.17
C ARG A 812 -14.01 1.27 -4.02
N THR A 813 -15.33 1.10 -4.00
CA THR A 813 -16.25 2.12 -4.52
C THR A 813 -16.36 3.24 -3.49
N LEU A 814 -16.33 4.48 -3.95
CA LEU A 814 -16.64 5.66 -3.13
C LEU A 814 -18.15 5.74 -2.87
N PRO A 815 -18.65 6.60 -1.97
CA PRO A 815 -20.08 6.63 -1.59
C PRO A 815 -21.05 6.80 -2.76
N ASN A 816 -20.65 7.58 -3.76
CA ASN A 816 -21.40 7.78 -5.00
C ASN A 816 -20.74 7.04 -6.17
N GLY A 817 -20.01 5.96 -5.87
CA GLY A 817 -19.30 5.15 -6.85
C GLY A 817 -20.24 4.44 -7.82
N PRO A 818 -19.69 3.93 -8.93
CA PRO A 818 -20.48 3.36 -9.99
C PRO A 818 -21.03 1.99 -9.58
N GLN A 819 -22.21 1.64 -10.10
CA GLN A 819 -22.77 0.28 -9.96
C GLN A 819 -22.15 -0.72 -10.95
N THR A 820 -21.45 -0.21 -11.96
CA THR A 820 -20.83 -0.96 -13.04
C THR A 820 -19.41 -0.45 -13.29
N ILE A 821 -18.46 -1.37 -13.37
CA ILE A 821 -17.10 -1.11 -13.86
C ILE A 821 -16.81 -2.07 -15.01
N TYR A 822 -15.71 -1.82 -15.71
CA TYR A 822 -15.21 -2.74 -16.71
C TYR A 822 -13.74 -3.08 -16.48
N PHE A 823 -13.38 -4.25 -17.02
CA PHE A 823 -12.01 -4.73 -17.15
C PHE A 823 -11.71 -4.94 -18.62
N ILE A 824 -10.50 -4.61 -19.04
CA ILE A 824 -9.97 -4.90 -20.37
C ILE A 824 -8.61 -5.56 -20.15
N ASN A 825 -8.34 -6.70 -20.77
CA ASN A 825 -7.03 -7.35 -20.66
C ASN A 825 -6.14 -7.06 -21.87
N SER A 826 -4.90 -7.56 -21.83
CA SER A 826 -3.86 -7.34 -22.82
C SER A 826 -4.19 -7.93 -24.20
N SER A 827 -5.09 -8.92 -24.25
CA SER A 827 -5.62 -9.48 -25.50
C SER A 827 -6.83 -8.71 -26.06
N GLY A 828 -7.27 -7.65 -25.38
CA GLY A 828 -8.40 -6.82 -25.74
C GLY A 828 -9.77 -7.41 -25.38
N GLN A 829 -9.82 -8.51 -24.61
CA GLN A 829 -11.09 -9.02 -24.08
C GLN A 829 -11.62 -8.06 -23.02
N LYS A 830 -12.93 -7.83 -23.04
CA LYS A 830 -13.59 -6.84 -22.18
C LYS A 830 -14.66 -7.52 -21.34
N PHE A 831 -14.77 -7.09 -20.09
CA PHE A 831 -15.72 -7.61 -19.11
C PHE A 831 -16.43 -6.47 -18.40
N LEU A 832 -17.75 -6.50 -18.33
CA LEU A 832 -18.54 -5.65 -17.43
C LEU A 832 -18.79 -6.38 -16.13
N VAL A 833 -18.57 -5.67 -15.02
CA VAL A 833 -18.91 -6.14 -13.67
C VAL A 833 -20.05 -5.29 -13.14
N ASN A 834 -21.17 -5.91 -12.80
CA ASN A 834 -22.37 -5.24 -12.30
C ASN A 834 -22.71 -5.66 -10.87
N GLY A 835 -23.45 -4.79 -10.17
CA GLY A 835 -23.95 -5.03 -8.81
C GLY A 835 -23.07 -4.43 -7.71
N LEU A 836 -22.19 -3.49 -8.06
CA LEU A 836 -21.38 -2.76 -7.09
C LEU A 836 -22.27 -1.82 -6.28
N GLU A 837 -22.02 -1.75 -4.98
CA GLU A 837 -22.64 -0.81 -4.06
C GLU A 837 -21.62 0.26 -3.68
N GLY A 838 -22.07 1.49 -3.39
CA GLY A 838 -21.18 2.57 -2.96
C GLY A 838 -20.57 2.31 -1.58
N ASN A 839 -19.34 2.80 -1.36
CA ASN A 839 -18.59 2.65 -0.11
C ASN A 839 -18.31 1.19 0.29
N GLN A 840 -18.17 0.28 -0.69
CA GLN A 840 -17.86 -1.14 -0.47
C GLN A 840 -16.51 -1.51 -1.10
N THR A 841 -15.89 -2.55 -0.54
CA THR A 841 -14.61 -3.09 -1.05
C THR A 841 -14.82 -4.47 -1.66
N TYR A 842 -14.24 -4.68 -2.83
CA TYR A 842 -14.35 -5.89 -3.63
C TYR A 842 -12.97 -6.34 -4.10
N THR A 843 -12.71 -7.66 -4.05
CA THR A 843 -11.45 -8.24 -4.54
C THR A 843 -11.72 -9.08 -5.78
N PHE A 844 -11.14 -8.69 -6.90
CA PHE A 844 -11.22 -9.36 -8.19
C PHE A 844 -9.98 -10.19 -8.43
N SER A 845 -10.11 -11.32 -9.12
CA SER A 845 -8.96 -12.06 -9.66
C SER A 845 -8.86 -11.82 -11.17
N CYS A 846 -7.72 -11.28 -11.61
CA CYS A 846 -7.32 -11.15 -13.01
C CYS A 846 -6.53 -12.40 -13.37
N ASN A 847 -7.19 -13.35 -14.04
CA ASN A 847 -6.64 -14.67 -14.30
C ASN A 847 -5.62 -14.64 -15.44
N ALA A 848 -4.66 -15.56 -15.41
CA ALA A 848 -3.62 -15.68 -16.44
C ALA A 848 -4.18 -16.00 -17.85
N ASP A 849 -5.40 -16.53 -17.95
CA ASP A 849 -6.09 -16.76 -19.22
C ASP A 849 -6.82 -15.51 -19.75
N GLY A 850 -6.67 -14.37 -19.06
CA GLY A 850 -7.31 -13.11 -19.41
C GLY A 850 -8.71 -12.92 -18.83
N THR A 851 -9.28 -13.91 -18.15
CA THR A 851 -10.62 -13.79 -17.55
C THR A 851 -10.61 -13.04 -16.22
N VAL A 852 -11.78 -12.51 -15.82
CA VAL A 852 -11.97 -11.84 -14.54
C VAL A 852 -12.92 -12.63 -13.65
N THR A 853 -12.51 -12.92 -12.43
CA THR A 853 -13.37 -13.52 -11.39
C THR A 853 -13.75 -12.46 -10.37
N ALA A 854 -15.05 -12.25 -10.18
CA ALA A 854 -15.59 -11.32 -9.20
C ALA A 854 -16.07 -12.02 -7.91
N PRO A 855 -16.16 -11.31 -6.77
CA PRO A 855 -16.79 -11.81 -5.56
C PRO A 855 -18.25 -12.27 -5.75
N ILE A 856 -18.71 -13.15 -4.85
CA ILE A 856 -20.10 -13.61 -4.82
C ILE A 856 -21.05 -12.40 -4.71
N GLY A 857 -22.09 -12.38 -5.55
CA GLY A 857 -23.09 -11.31 -5.60
C GLY A 857 -22.89 -10.32 -6.74
N LEU A 858 -21.71 -10.29 -7.36
CA LEU A 858 -21.47 -9.53 -8.58
C LEU A 858 -21.68 -10.39 -9.83
N THR A 859 -22.07 -9.76 -10.94
CA THR A 859 -22.22 -10.44 -12.24
C THR A 859 -21.13 -9.96 -13.19
N VAL A 860 -20.40 -10.91 -13.80
CA VAL A 860 -19.38 -10.64 -14.82
C VAL A 860 -19.90 -11.05 -16.19
N THR A 861 -19.88 -10.14 -17.15
CA THR A 861 -20.36 -10.36 -18.52
C THR A 861 -19.30 -9.95 -19.52
N SER A 862 -18.94 -10.82 -20.46
CA SER A 862 -18.04 -10.45 -21.55
C SER A 862 -18.75 -9.55 -22.58
N VAL A 863 -18.06 -8.51 -23.06
CA VAL A 863 -18.59 -7.51 -24.00
C VAL A 863 -17.60 -7.16 -25.11
N THR A 864 -18.07 -6.49 -26.17
CA THR A 864 -17.25 -6.05 -27.31
C THR A 864 -17.04 -4.54 -27.38
N ASP A 865 -17.93 -3.75 -26.78
CA ASP A 865 -18.15 -2.34 -27.17
C ASP A 865 -17.50 -1.30 -26.25
N VAL A 866 -16.63 -1.70 -25.32
CA VAL A 866 -15.84 -0.73 -24.54
C VAL A 866 -14.67 -0.26 -25.40
N PRO A 867 -14.62 1.00 -25.89
CA PRO A 867 -13.50 1.47 -26.71
C PRO A 867 -12.19 1.38 -25.92
N VAL A 868 -11.07 1.15 -26.59
CA VAL A 868 -9.72 1.16 -26.01
C VAL A 868 -8.94 2.21 -26.78
N ALA A 869 -8.40 3.21 -26.09
CA ALA A 869 -7.71 4.33 -26.73
C ALA A 869 -6.19 4.30 -26.53
N VAL A 870 -5.69 3.48 -25.59
CA VAL A 870 -4.25 3.24 -25.37
C VAL A 870 -3.95 1.74 -25.30
N GLN A 871 -2.71 1.36 -25.59
CA GLN A 871 -2.24 -0.01 -25.37
C GLN A 871 -1.81 -0.15 -23.91
N GLY A 872 -2.13 -1.28 -23.28
CA GLY A 872 -1.77 -1.59 -21.91
C GLY A 872 -2.19 -3.02 -21.56
N ASP A 873 -1.77 -3.48 -20.39
CA ASP A 873 -1.94 -4.87 -19.97
C ASP A 873 -3.33 -5.13 -19.39
N TRP A 874 -3.74 -4.30 -18.44
CA TRP A 874 -5.05 -4.38 -17.83
C TRP A 874 -5.62 -3.00 -17.57
N PHE A 875 -6.78 -2.71 -18.14
CA PHE A 875 -7.53 -1.50 -17.82
C PHE A 875 -8.66 -1.81 -16.87
N ILE A 876 -8.77 -1.05 -15.79
CA ILE A 876 -9.91 -1.10 -14.87
C ILE A 876 -10.52 0.28 -14.80
N GLY A 877 -11.77 0.43 -15.23
CA GLY A 877 -12.35 1.75 -15.34
C GLY A 877 -13.85 1.81 -15.12
N SER A 878 -14.33 3.06 -15.16
CA SER A 878 -15.74 3.42 -15.06
C SER A 878 -16.04 4.66 -15.92
N GLY A 879 -17.33 4.95 -16.11
CA GLY A 879 -17.78 6.05 -16.96
C GLY A 879 -17.85 5.68 -18.46
N GLY A 880 -18.02 6.68 -19.32
CA GLY A 880 -18.23 6.49 -20.77
C GLY A 880 -19.70 6.50 -21.22
N ASP A 881 -20.62 6.79 -20.31
CA ASP A 881 -21.94 7.28 -20.70
C ASP A 881 -21.86 8.78 -21.05
N SER A 882 -22.93 9.35 -21.61
CA SER A 882 -22.94 10.76 -22.04
C SER A 882 -22.80 11.78 -20.90
N THR A 883 -22.77 11.32 -19.64
CA THR A 883 -22.82 12.18 -18.44
C THR A 883 -21.51 12.26 -17.68
N GLN A 884 -20.61 11.27 -17.80
CA GLN A 884 -19.32 11.24 -17.10
C GLN A 884 -18.15 10.91 -18.05
N ASN A 885 -17.05 11.67 -17.92
CA ASN A 885 -15.81 11.36 -18.62
C ASN A 885 -15.34 9.95 -18.24
N ARG A 886 -14.84 9.18 -19.20
CA ARG A 886 -14.29 7.84 -18.94
C ARG A 886 -12.96 7.98 -18.22
N GLN A 887 -12.73 7.13 -17.21
CA GLN A 887 -11.48 7.10 -16.46
C GLN A 887 -11.07 5.66 -16.14
N GLU A 888 -9.77 5.40 -16.21
CA GLU A 888 -9.19 4.06 -16.11
C GLU A 888 -7.91 4.06 -15.28
N PHE A 889 -7.71 2.99 -14.52
CA PHE A 889 -6.35 2.56 -14.14
C PHE A 889 -5.76 1.75 -15.28
N ASP A 890 -4.53 2.05 -15.65
CA ASP A 890 -3.65 1.13 -16.37
C ASP A 890 -2.86 0.32 -15.34
N ILE A 891 -2.97 -1.00 -15.43
CA ILE A 891 -2.30 -1.96 -14.57
C ILE A 891 -1.41 -2.82 -15.44
N ALA A 892 -0.10 -2.59 -15.35
CA ALA A 892 0.93 -3.43 -15.93
C ALA A 892 1.08 -4.73 -15.13
N ASN A 893 1.38 -5.84 -15.80
CA ASN A 893 1.73 -7.11 -15.18
C ASN A 893 3.03 -7.66 -15.80
N GLU A 894 4.09 -6.92 -15.59
CA GLU A 894 5.40 -7.22 -16.14
C GLU A 894 6.16 -8.16 -15.22
N PHE A 895 6.73 -9.23 -15.79
CA PHE A 895 7.48 -10.25 -15.04
C PHE A 895 6.69 -10.79 -13.82
N GLY A 896 5.37 -11.02 -13.96
CA GLY A 896 4.54 -11.53 -12.86
C GLY A 896 4.41 -10.61 -11.65
N LEU A 897 4.73 -9.33 -11.82
CA LEU A 897 4.51 -8.30 -10.83
C LEU A 897 3.48 -7.31 -11.34
N PRO A 898 2.25 -7.37 -10.79
CA PRO A 898 1.21 -6.43 -11.17
C PRO A 898 1.38 -5.12 -10.39
N PHE A 899 1.37 -3.99 -11.09
CA PHE A 899 1.47 -2.65 -10.50
C PHE A 899 0.57 -1.66 -11.23
N VAL A 900 0.17 -0.59 -10.54
CA VAL A 900 -0.55 0.51 -11.19
C VAL A 900 0.49 1.36 -11.92
N ASP A 901 0.34 1.48 -13.23
CA ASP A 901 1.20 2.36 -14.02
C ASP A 901 0.70 3.80 -13.86
N GLN A 902 -0.53 4.04 -14.29
CA GLN A 902 -1.11 5.38 -14.34
C GLN A 902 -2.64 5.37 -14.33
N VAL A 903 -3.22 6.55 -14.15
CA VAL A 903 -4.63 6.82 -14.40
C VAL A 903 -4.77 7.59 -15.70
N ILE A 904 -5.71 7.16 -16.53
CA ILE A 904 -6.02 7.79 -17.82
C ILE A 904 -7.41 8.40 -17.75
N LEU A 905 -7.50 9.69 -18.06
CA LEU A 905 -8.74 10.44 -18.18
C LEU A 905 -9.01 10.73 -19.66
N TYR A 906 -10.19 10.32 -20.12
CA TYR A 906 -10.64 10.57 -21.48
C TYR A 906 -11.67 11.67 -21.54
N GLY A 907 -11.58 12.47 -22.59
CA GLY A 907 -12.63 13.40 -22.97
C GLY A 907 -13.88 12.70 -23.49
N LYS A 908 -14.97 13.45 -23.61
CA LYS A 908 -16.25 12.94 -24.12
C LYS A 908 -16.19 12.39 -25.55
N ASN A 909 -15.19 12.80 -26.33
CA ASN A 909 -14.91 12.30 -27.66
C ASN A 909 -14.08 11.00 -27.68
N GLY A 910 -13.67 10.49 -26.51
CA GLY A 910 -12.85 9.29 -26.36
C GLY A 910 -11.34 9.52 -26.49
N ASN A 911 -10.89 10.76 -26.72
CA ASN A 911 -9.45 11.08 -26.75
C ASN A 911 -8.91 11.15 -25.32
N VAL A 912 -7.64 10.80 -25.14
CA VAL A 912 -6.93 11.02 -23.87
C VAL A 912 -6.83 12.52 -23.62
N GLU A 913 -7.32 12.98 -22.48
CA GLU A 913 -7.18 14.36 -22.01
C GLU A 913 -5.99 14.48 -21.04
N HIS A 914 -5.91 13.55 -20.08
CA HIS A 914 -4.87 13.56 -19.04
C HIS A 914 -4.41 12.17 -18.69
N VAL A 915 -3.14 12.06 -18.29
CA VAL A 915 -2.54 10.86 -17.73
C VAL A 915 -1.75 11.29 -16.51
N TYR A 916 -1.90 10.59 -15.39
CA TYR A 916 -1.26 10.95 -14.13
C TYR A 916 -1.15 9.74 -13.19
N PRO A 917 -0.12 9.67 -12.34
CA PRO A 917 0.00 8.57 -11.38
C PRO A 917 -1.02 8.75 -10.25
N ALA A 918 -1.93 7.80 -10.09
CA ALA A 918 -2.93 7.86 -9.03
C ALA A 918 -3.47 6.48 -8.63
N THR A 919 -4.07 6.42 -7.45
CA THR A 919 -4.66 5.22 -6.86
C THR A 919 -6.17 5.36 -6.65
N ALA A 920 -6.75 6.47 -7.08
CA ALA A 920 -8.18 6.65 -7.17
C ALA A 920 -8.52 7.47 -8.42
N ILE A 921 -9.70 7.22 -8.98
CA ILE A 921 -10.25 8.03 -10.08
C ILE A 921 -11.53 8.74 -9.61
N PRO A 922 -11.73 10.01 -9.97
CA PRO A 922 -12.90 10.81 -9.60
C PRO A 922 -14.27 10.19 -9.84
N ASN A 923 -14.40 9.25 -10.79
CA ASN A 923 -15.65 8.54 -11.06
C ASN A 923 -16.09 7.60 -9.92
N GLY A 924 -15.35 7.57 -8.81
CA GLY A 924 -15.83 6.95 -7.58
C GLY A 924 -15.27 5.56 -7.34
N ILE A 925 -14.09 5.24 -7.86
CA ILE A 925 -13.37 4.01 -7.50
C ILE A 925 -11.94 4.31 -7.05
N GLN A 926 -11.49 3.56 -6.06
CA GLN A 926 -10.15 3.60 -5.49
C GLN A 926 -9.55 2.21 -5.59
N LEU A 927 -8.32 2.13 -6.08
CA LEU A 927 -7.51 0.95 -6.04
C LEU A 927 -6.88 0.83 -4.64
N VAL A 928 -7.19 -0.26 -3.93
CA VAL A 928 -6.80 -0.47 -2.52
C VAL A 928 -5.51 -1.29 -2.42
N SER A 929 -5.42 -2.34 -3.24
CA SER A 929 -4.24 -3.19 -3.34
C SER A 929 -4.23 -3.93 -4.66
N ILE A 930 -3.02 -4.27 -5.11
CA ILE A 930 -2.75 -5.23 -6.16
C ILE A 930 -1.84 -6.31 -5.55
N THR A 931 -2.10 -7.58 -5.81
CA THR A 931 -1.31 -8.67 -5.22
C THR A 931 -1.14 -9.79 -6.21
N ALA A 932 0.12 -10.12 -6.52
CA ALA A 932 0.48 -11.29 -7.33
C ALA A 932 -0.05 -12.58 -6.66
N GLY A 933 -0.56 -13.50 -7.47
CA GLY A 933 -1.20 -14.74 -7.03
C GLY A 933 -0.29 -15.97 -6.98
#